data_AF-A0A1H8WQC1-F1
#
_entry.id   AF-A0A1H8WQC1-F1
#
_cell.length_a   1.000
_cell.length_b   1.000
_cell.length_c   1.000
_cell.angle_alpha   90.00
_cell.angle_beta   90.00
_cell.angle_gamma   90.00
#
_symmetry.space_group_name_H-M   'P 1'
#
loop_
_entity.id
_entity.type
_entity.pdbx_description
1 polymer ?
#
loop_
_entity_poly.entity_id
_entity_poly.type
_entity_poly.pdbx_seq_one_letter_code
_entity_poly.pdbx_strand_id
1 'polypeptide(L)'
;MPVATPPAGHDHPVYVRALERLTAVRAPGFARHLLARWRAWVLFADHHALDPREPADADLVAFAHARALVGVGYGTIAGTLGVVDLVLGDERLTRAARRHLADLHGEGLFGPGVQAPVLTLGEVLALVAAAPDALTRLLVVLTYRAALRPREWTGIRWPEHVGVTADGVRLVIAGDKTGPGRVIDLGTSRSPELSVERALAAALAERGRDPGPLAGDEHGPLHYAQVDRRLRLAAAAAGVPAFTSYSLRRSWAVHANLTGTSARVIRVRLGHRPGTATYRRYIEPLLALQVAQGVDPKTIWLATSRPAAPPVPLEAVGNPAIDRTQRYAFAAGTLDELLADIDLPGLRVHPALANLARSTIDAGHAVRRRWAAWAQQQVIDPFAPDAWALSEWVDARLTEVSPVTAAADLARLRLAWIDATGAARIPGYDTAADVAAGALRLHVEQQAPGKKSRLADATDRQLVCAAALAAVPGPSMRWAVRALALATRARRSVEVLEVTDDAATVRVDGRRTVPVTPGAAGVLCPVAAAEVAAGAGELLVPRGVNEHAVLAAAAPHTAALRDALAVMLLAGSGARPSDLARARAAAVNVQPGGVAVVLAASKGRKPGIVPRPRVVWAPDRDGACDPVAAWEAWSTWWAPGNGPLLPRDIQSCGGLRGLDAAAVSRTVRRAADAAGLLDLNAYGFRYGRATEMHVAGYDLETIAEALGHARLGTARGYVFDFDPDADGWSGRVAGWIGAALDAAQARGVLEQEESA
;
A
#
# COMPACT_ATOMS: atom_id res chain seq x y z
N MET A 1 29.72 30.23 27.60
CA MET A 1 30.19 29.32 28.68
C MET A 1 31.29 28.43 28.13
N PRO A 2 32.42 28.24 28.83
CA PRO A 2 33.49 27.39 28.34
C PRO A 2 33.05 25.92 28.43
N VAL A 3 33.01 25.24 27.29
CA VAL A 3 32.79 23.79 27.22
C VAL A 3 34.01 23.13 27.84
N ALA A 4 33.82 22.36 28.92
CA ALA A 4 34.90 21.66 29.60
C ALA A 4 35.64 20.71 28.63
N THR A 5 36.95 20.90 28.47
CA THR A 5 37.82 19.99 27.72
C THR A 5 37.98 18.69 28.53
N PRO A 6 37.83 17.49 27.93
CA PRO A 6 37.92 16.24 28.68
C PRO A 6 39.34 16.00 29.22
N PRO A 7 39.48 15.48 30.46
CA PRO A 7 40.78 15.19 31.05
C PRO A 7 41.49 14.02 30.34
N ALA A 8 42.81 14.12 30.22
CA ALA A 8 43.66 13.08 29.65
C ALA A 8 43.93 11.99 30.71
N GLY A 9 43.36 10.80 30.52
CA GLY A 9 43.55 9.63 31.39
C GLY A 9 42.33 8.71 31.33
N HIS A 10 42.28 7.78 30.37
CA HIS A 10 41.11 6.92 30.15
C HIS A 10 41.47 5.42 30.08
N ASP A 11 42.27 4.96 31.04
CA ASP A 11 42.41 3.53 31.36
C ASP A 11 41.50 3.15 32.54
N HIS A 12 40.24 3.60 32.52
CA HIS A 12 39.30 3.24 33.58
C HIS A 12 38.84 1.77 33.35
N PRO A 13 39.06 0.83 34.29
CA PRO A 13 38.72 -0.59 34.14
C PRO A 13 37.24 -0.84 33.78
N VAL A 14 36.37 0.11 34.15
CA VAL A 14 34.94 0.11 33.83
C VAL A 14 34.67 0.35 32.34
N TYR A 15 35.48 1.19 31.70
CA TYR A 15 35.39 1.43 30.26
C TYR A 15 35.72 0.14 29.49
N VAL A 16 36.69 -0.64 29.95
CA VAL A 16 37.10 -1.93 29.36
C VAL A 16 36.00 -2.98 29.49
N ARG A 17 35.40 -3.20 30.67
CA ARG A 17 34.29 -4.16 30.85
C ARG A 17 33.01 -3.76 30.10
N ALA A 18 32.69 -2.46 30.05
CA ALA A 18 31.61 -1.97 29.21
C ALA A 18 31.93 -2.24 27.73
N LEU A 19 33.18 -2.02 27.30
CA LEU A 19 33.65 -2.38 25.96
C LEU A 19 33.41 -3.86 25.67
N GLU A 20 33.85 -4.77 26.54
CA GLU A 20 33.72 -6.23 26.39
C GLU A 20 32.25 -6.67 26.24
N ARG A 21 31.36 -6.17 27.10
CA ARG A 21 29.92 -6.45 26.99
C ARG A 21 29.31 -5.88 25.71
N LEU A 22 29.72 -4.68 25.29
CA LEU A 22 29.15 -4.01 24.11
C LEU A 22 29.71 -4.56 22.78
N THR A 23 30.95 -5.06 22.76
CA THR A 23 31.58 -5.69 21.58
C THR A 23 31.16 -7.14 21.40
N ALA A 24 30.87 -7.88 22.48
CA ALA A 24 30.37 -9.25 22.41
C ALA A 24 29.01 -9.37 21.70
N VAL A 25 28.23 -8.28 21.63
CA VAL A 25 26.80 -8.35 21.27
C VAL A 25 26.52 -8.01 19.80
N ARG A 26 27.36 -7.23 19.06
CA ARG A 26 27.07 -6.80 17.65
C ARG A 26 28.29 -6.36 16.82
N ALA A 27 28.05 -6.07 15.53
CA ALA A 27 29.00 -5.50 14.58
C ALA A 27 29.76 -4.25 15.11
N PRO A 28 31.06 -4.05 14.78
CA PRO A 28 31.94 -3.02 15.36
C PRO A 28 31.40 -1.58 15.35
N GLY A 29 30.66 -1.20 14.30
CA GLY A 29 30.07 0.14 14.20
C GLY A 29 28.97 0.40 15.23
N PHE A 30 28.29 -0.64 15.72
CA PHE A 30 27.29 -0.51 16.78
C PHE A 30 27.97 -0.29 18.14
N ALA A 31 29.04 -1.03 18.45
CA ALA A 31 29.80 -0.86 19.68
C ALA A 31 30.31 0.59 19.85
N ARG A 32 30.89 1.18 18.80
CA ARG A 32 31.35 2.59 18.83
C ARG A 32 30.22 3.58 19.15
N HIS A 33 29.02 3.32 18.64
CA HIS A 33 27.84 4.15 18.92
C HIS A 33 27.38 4.03 20.37
N LEU A 34 27.38 2.82 20.94
CA LEU A 34 27.03 2.62 22.35
C LEU A 34 28.08 3.25 23.27
N LEU A 35 29.37 3.08 22.96
CA LEU A 35 30.47 3.68 23.74
C LEU A 35 30.39 5.20 23.78
N ALA A 36 30.04 5.83 22.65
CA ALA A 36 29.87 7.28 22.64
C ALA A 36 28.72 7.77 23.54
N ARG A 37 27.67 6.98 23.69
CA ARG A 37 26.54 7.29 24.57
C ARG A 37 26.90 7.05 26.03
N TRP A 38 27.54 5.92 26.33
CA TRP A 38 28.08 5.61 27.65
C TRP A 38 29.05 6.69 28.13
N ARG A 39 29.97 7.12 27.26
CA ARG A 39 30.91 8.21 27.56
C ARG A 39 30.22 9.49 27.98
N ALA A 40 29.06 9.81 27.40
CA ALA A 40 28.36 11.02 27.76
C ALA A 40 27.74 10.94 29.18
N TRP A 41 27.38 9.74 29.63
CA TRP A 41 26.99 9.50 31.03
C TRP A 41 28.22 9.59 31.97
N VAL A 42 29.33 8.93 31.62
CA VAL A 42 30.57 8.99 32.42
C VAL A 42 31.06 10.42 32.62
N LEU A 43 31.07 11.24 31.57
CA LEU A 43 31.48 12.65 31.68
C LEU A 43 30.58 13.47 32.62
N PHE A 44 29.29 13.15 32.69
CA PHE A 44 28.37 13.77 33.64
C PHE A 44 28.66 13.28 35.07
N ALA A 45 28.83 11.97 35.25
CA ALA A 45 29.18 11.39 36.55
C ALA A 45 30.49 11.97 37.09
N ASP A 46 31.53 12.04 36.27
CA ASP A 46 32.83 12.64 36.62
C ASP A 46 32.67 14.12 37.03
N HIS A 47 31.84 14.90 36.31
CA HIS A 47 31.59 16.30 36.61
C HIS A 47 30.94 16.51 37.99
N HIS A 48 30.07 15.58 38.40
CA HIS A 48 29.35 15.63 39.68
C HIS A 48 29.95 14.70 40.76
N ALA A 49 31.15 14.15 40.53
CA ALA A 49 31.82 13.21 41.44
C ALA A 49 30.97 11.98 41.83
N LEU A 50 30.21 11.41 40.88
CA LEU A 50 29.36 10.24 41.05
C LEU A 50 30.08 8.96 40.57
N ASP A 51 29.72 7.78 41.11
CA ASP A 51 30.16 6.50 40.52
C ASP A 51 29.26 6.15 39.32
N PRO A 52 29.78 6.14 38.07
CA PRO A 52 28.96 5.83 36.90
C PRO A 52 28.41 4.39 36.88
N ARG A 53 28.85 3.50 37.77
CA ARG A 53 28.39 2.11 37.88
C ARG A 53 27.21 1.92 38.83
N GLU A 54 27.05 2.83 39.78
CA GLU A 54 26.05 2.72 40.84
C GLU A 54 25.19 4.00 40.88
N PRO A 55 24.58 4.41 39.74
CA PRO A 55 23.75 5.60 39.73
C PRO A 55 22.52 5.42 40.63
N ALA A 56 22.20 6.44 41.41
CA ALA A 56 20.87 6.60 41.99
C ALA A 56 19.87 7.12 40.95
N ASP A 57 18.57 6.99 41.24
CA ASP A 57 17.51 7.59 40.41
C ASP A 57 17.74 9.08 40.18
N ALA A 58 18.15 9.79 41.24
CA ALA A 58 18.38 11.23 41.25
C ALA A 58 19.45 11.63 40.21
N ASP A 59 20.53 10.85 40.13
CA ASP A 59 21.65 11.12 39.23
C ASP A 59 21.24 11.03 37.75
N LEU A 60 20.46 9.99 37.41
CA LEU A 60 20.01 9.77 36.03
C LEU A 60 18.90 10.75 35.63
N VAL A 61 18.06 11.18 36.58
CA VAL A 61 17.06 12.24 36.38
C VAL A 61 17.76 13.58 36.14
N ALA A 62 18.74 13.94 36.97
CA ALA A 62 19.54 15.15 36.80
C ALA A 62 20.29 15.12 35.45
N PHE A 63 20.88 13.98 35.07
CA PHE A 63 21.50 13.81 33.76
C PHE A 63 20.52 14.08 32.61
N ALA A 64 19.34 13.48 32.66
CA ALA A 64 18.33 13.68 31.62
C ALA A 64 17.89 15.15 31.54
N HIS A 65 17.67 15.79 32.70
CA HIS A 65 17.27 17.19 32.81
C HIS A 65 18.37 18.13 32.29
N ALA A 66 19.60 18.00 32.79
CA ALA A 66 20.74 18.83 32.39
C ALA A 66 21.01 18.75 30.88
N ARG A 67 20.85 17.57 30.28
CA ARG A 67 20.99 17.40 28.82
C ARG A 67 19.85 18.03 28.03
N ALA A 68 18.63 17.97 28.55
CA ALA A 68 17.49 18.62 27.92
C ALA A 68 17.64 20.14 27.92
N LEU A 69 18.11 20.74 29.03
CA LEU A 69 18.35 22.18 29.16
C LEU A 69 19.35 22.74 28.15
N VAL A 70 20.35 21.96 27.73
CA VAL A 70 21.30 22.36 26.67
C VAL A 70 20.86 21.96 25.24
N GLY A 71 19.60 21.55 25.09
CA GLY A 71 18.98 21.28 23.79
C GLY A 71 19.30 19.90 23.19
N VAL A 72 19.84 18.95 23.96
CA VAL A 72 20.07 17.60 23.45
C VAL A 72 18.72 16.91 23.20
N GLY A 73 18.48 16.48 21.96
CA GLY A 73 17.19 15.89 21.60
C GLY A 73 16.80 14.62 22.38
N TYR A 74 15.50 14.47 22.65
CA TYR A 74 14.88 13.34 23.37
C TYR A 74 15.45 11.97 22.99
N GLY A 75 15.52 11.66 21.68
CA GLY A 75 15.98 10.35 21.20
C GLY A 75 17.46 10.06 21.48
N THR A 76 18.28 11.11 21.67
CA THR A 76 19.68 10.98 22.09
C THR A 76 19.75 10.66 23.57
N ILE A 77 19.02 11.39 24.42
CA ILE A 77 18.98 11.17 25.88
C ILE A 77 18.41 9.78 26.19
N ALA A 78 17.23 9.44 25.66
CA ALA A 78 16.61 8.12 25.83
C ALA A 78 17.53 7.00 25.33
N GLY A 79 18.24 7.28 24.23
CA GLY A 79 19.22 6.37 23.68
C GLY A 79 20.43 6.15 24.58
N THR A 80 20.83 7.15 25.36
CA THR A 80 21.90 7.04 26.37
C THR A 80 21.42 6.29 27.60
N LEU A 81 20.22 6.58 28.11
CA LEU A 81 19.60 5.82 29.21
C LEU A 81 19.50 4.33 28.86
N GLY A 82 19.06 3.99 27.64
CA GLY A 82 19.05 2.59 27.19
C GLY A 82 20.44 1.93 27.07
N VAL A 83 21.52 2.72 26.96
CA VAL A 83 22.90 2.20 27.04
C VAL A 83 23.31 2.00 28.49
N VAL A 84 22.91 2.89 29.40
CA VAL A 84 23.11 2.71 30.85
C VAL A 84 22.45 1.39 31.30
N ASP A 85 21.20 1.14 30.94
CA ASP A 85 20.51 -0.13 31.26
C ASP A 85 21.27 -1.35 30.74
N LEU A 86 21.75 -1.27 29.49
CA LEU A 86 22.46 -2.37 28.84
C LEU A 86 23.81 -2.67 29.54
N VAL A 87 24.54 -1.63 29.95
CA VAL A 87 25.85 -1.78 30.60
C VAL A 87 25.69 -2.30 32.03
N LEU A 88 24.76 -1.73 32.78
CA LEU A 88 24.53 -2.06 34.19
C LEU A 88 23.70 -3.33 34.39
N GLY A 89 22.84 -3.68 33.43
CA GLY A 89 21.99 -4.86 33.49
C GLY A 89 20.75 -4.70 34.38
N ASP A 90 20.38 -3.46 34.74
CA ASP A 90 19.20 -3.18 35.55
C ASP A 90 18.38 -2.02 34.96
N GLU A 91 17.25 -2.36 34.33
CA GLU A 91 16.31 -1.38 33.78
C GLU A 91 15.55 -0.58 34.85
N ARG A 92 15.65 -0.95 36.14
CA ARG A 92 15.00 -0.21 37.24
C ARG A 92 15.63 1.17 37.42
N LEU A 93 16.95 1.27 37.24
CA LEU A 93 17.74 2.47 37.48
C LEU A 93 17.36 3.64 36.57
N THR A 94 16.93 3.39 35.33
CA THR A 94 16.59 4.48 34.40
C THR A 94 15.12 4.84 34.35
N ARG A 95 14.25 4.23 35.17
CA ARG A 95 12.79 4.44 35.06
C ARG A 95 12.39 5.87 35.38
N ALA A 96 12.86 6.40 36.51
CA ALA A 96 12.58 7.78 36.90
C ALA A 96 13.11 8.77 35.86
N ALA A 97 14.33 8.54 35.35
CA ALA A 97 14.94 9.38 34.32
C ALA A 97 14.18 9.34 32.98
N ARG A 98 13.73 8.16 32.53
CA ARG A 98 12.93 8.02 31.31
C ARG A 98 11.56 8.67 31.47
N ARG A 99 10.99 8.60 32.67
CA ARG A 99 9.71 9.22 32.99
C ARG A 99 9.84 10.74 32.94
N HIS A 100 10.82 11.29 33.65
CA HIS A 100 11.14 12.72 33.59
C HIS A 100 11.37 13.18 32.16
N LEU A 101 12.16 12.42 31.39
CA LEU A 101 12.43 12.70 29.99
C LEU A 101 11.15 12.72 29.13
N ALA A 102 10.16 11.87 29.42
CA ALA A 102 8.87 11.88 28.75
C ALA A 102 8.01 13.08 29.16
N ASP A 103 8.09 13.52 30.43
CA ASP A 103 7.40 14.69 30.95
C ASP A 103 7.93 15.97 30.29
N LEU A 104 9.25 16.16 30.26
CA LEU A 104 9.92 17.24 29.52
C LEU A 104 9.53 17.26 28.02
N HIS A 105 9.29 16.09 27.42
CA HIS A 105 8.81 16.01 26.05
C HIS A 105 7.33 16.38 25.89
N GLY A 106 6.49 16.02 26.86
CA GLY A 106 5.09 16.46 26.90
C GLY A 106 4.96 17.97 27.10
N GLU A 107 5.88 18.58 27.86
CA GLU A 107 5.96 20.02 28.11
C GLU A 107 6.53 20.82 26.93
N GLY A 108 6.99 20.13 25.87
CA GLY A 108 7.52 20.77 24.67
C GLY A 108 8.95 21.29 24.80
N LEU A 109 9.70 20.87 25.83
CA LEU A 109 11.09 21.28 26.02
C LEU A 109 12.00 20.80 24.86
N PHE A 110 11.63 19.67 24.23
CA PHE A 110 12.26 19.26 22.99
C PHE A 110 11.52 19.89 21.82
N GLY A 111 12.25 20.65 21.00
CA GLY A 111 11.76 21.03 19.67
C GLY A 111 11.29 19.78 18.90
N PRO A 112 10.36 19.92 17.93
CA PRO A 112 9.80 18.80 17.18
C PRO A 112 10.96 17.93 16.70
N GLY A 113 11.09 16.75 17.32
CA GLY A 113 12.36 16.02 17.34
C GLY A 113 12.89 15.95 15.92
N VAL A 114 14.14 16.36 15.68
CA VAL A 114 14.46 16.91 14.37
C VAL A 114 14.44 15.85 13.29
N GLN A 115 13.27 15.72 12.70
CA GLN A 115 13.02 14.79 11.63
C GLN A 115 13.63 15.40 10.39
N ALA A 116 14.18 14.54 9.55
CA ALA A 116 14.66 14.96 8.25
C ALA A 116 13.57 15.76 7.53
N PRO A 117 13.85 16.97 7.04
CA PRO A 117 12.84 17.80 6.39
C PRO A 117 12.25 17.06 5.19
N VAL A 118 10.96 17.25 4.96
CA VAL A 118 10.30 16.78 3.74
C VAL A 118 10.48 17.85 2.70
N LEU A 119 11.07 17.45 1.58
CA LEU A 119 11.19 18.25 0.36
C LEU A 119 9.94 18.08 -0.49
N THR A 120 9.48 19.16 -1.10
CA THR A 120 8.55 19.18 -2.23
C THR A 120 9.14 18.42 -3.43
N LEU A 121 8.28 18.02 -4.37
CA LEU A 121 8.73 17.40 -5.61
C LEU A 121 9.63 18.35 -6.44
N GLY A 122 9.35 19.65 -6.43
CA GLY A 122 10.14 20.68 -7.10
C GLY A 122 11.54 20.85 -6.51
N GLU A 123 11.68 20.81 -5.19
CA GLU A 123 12.99 20.77 -4.53
C GLU A 123 13.78 19.49 -4.88
N VAL A 124 13.12 18.32 -4.90
CA VAL A 124 13.78 17.08 -5.35
C VAL A 124 14.29 17.21 -6.78
N LEU A 125 13.50 17.78 -7.69
CA LEU A 125 13.91 18.04 -9.07
C LEU A 125 15.05 19.06 -9.16
N ALA A 126 15.06 20.08 -8.30
CA ALA A 126 16.15 21.04 -8.20
C ALA A 126 17.46 20.37 -7.76
N LEU A 127 17.42 19.47 -6.77
CA LEU A 127 18.59 18.68 -6.36
C LEU A 127 19.16 17.83 -7.51
N VAL A 128 18.29 17.21 -8.34
CA VAL A 128 18.73 16.42 -9.50
C VAL A 128 19.41 17.31 -10.55
N ALA A 129 18.85 18.49 -10.79
CA ALA A 129 19.38 19.45 -11.75
C ALA A 129 20.72 20.07 -11.28
N ALA A 130 20.82 20.37 -9.98
CA ALA A 130 21.99 20.99 -9.36
C ALA A 130 23.09 20.00 -8.94
N ALA A 131 22.91 18.70 -9.21
CA ALA A 131 23.93 17.70 -8.90
C ALA A 131 25.23 17.97 -9.68
N PRO A 132 26.39 18.05 -9.00
CA PRO A 132 27.66 18.49 -9.61
C PRO A 132 28.28 17.48 -10.59
N ASP A 133 27.89 16.21 -10.51
CA ASP A 133 28.39 15.13 -11.37
C ASP A 133 27.31 14.04 -11.55
N ALA A 134 27.50 13.11 -12.50
CA ALA A 134 26.48 12.09 -12.79
C ALA A 134 26.30 11.11 -11.63
N LEU A 135 27.36 10.82 -10.86
CA LEU A 135 27.27 9.98 -9.67
C LEU A 135 26.36 10.62 -8.61
N THR A 136 26.52 11.91 -8.34
CA THR A 136 25.70 12.65 -7.37
C THR A 136 24.26 12.74 -7.85
N ARG A 137 24.03 12.92 -9.16
CA ARG A 137 22.69 12.86 -9.75
C ARG A 137 22.05 11.49 -9.52
N LEU A 138 22.78 10.40 -9.78
CA LEU A 138 22.32 9.04 -9.50
C LEU A 138 22.02 8.85 -8.00
N LEU A 139 22.86 9.37 -7.11
CA LEU A 139 22.64 9.33 -5.66
C LEU A 139 21.32 10.01 -5.27
N VAL A 140 21.02 11.19 -5.80
CA VAL A 140 19.75 11.89 -5.53
C VAL A 140 18.56 11.07 -6.05
N VAL A 141 18.56 10.72 -7.35
CA VAL A 141 17.44 10.04 -8.02
C VAL A 141 17.14 8.70 -7.35
N LEU A 142 18.16 7.89 -7.10
CA LEU A 142 17.97 6.55 -6.57
C LEU A 142 17.63 6.58 -5.08
N THR A 143 18.19 7.50 -4.27
CA THR A 143 17.81 7.64 -2.85
C THR A 143 16.33 8.00 -2.74
N TYR A 144 15.85 8.91 -3.58
CA TYR A 144 14.44 9.28 -3.63
C TYR A 144 13.59 8.12 -4.16
N ARG A 145 13.83 7.62 -5.37
CA ARG A 145 12.97 6.63 -6.05
C ARG A 145 12.92 5.27 -5.37
N ALA A 146 14.04 4.80 -4.82
CA ALA A 146 14.11 3.55 -4.08
C ALA A 146 13.93 3.74 -2.56
N ALA A 147 13.77 4.98 -2.10
CA ALA A 147 13.67 5.34 -0.69
C ALA A 147 14.82 4.76 0.14
N LEU A 148 16.05 4.79 -0.38
CA LEU A 148 17.20 4.14 0.26
C LEU A 148 17.64 4.88 1.51
N ARG A 149 18.18 4.13 2.48
CA ARG A 149 18.98 4.72 3.55
C ARG A 149 20.39 5.00 3.02
N PRO A 150 21.09 6.02 3.50
CA PRO A 150 22.42 6.33 2.99
C PRO A 150 23.44 5.19 3.17
N ARG A 151 23.27 4.32 4.18
CA ARG A 151 24.10 3.12 4.38
C ARG A 151 23.76 1.97 3.43
N GLU A 152 22.56 1.92 2.86
CA GLU A 152 22.20 0.86 1.91
C GLU A 152 22.98 1.02 0.61
N TRP A 153 23.31 2.26 0.24
CA TRP A 153 24.16 2.57 -0.92
C TRP A 153 25.51 1.91 -0.92
N THR A 154 26.18 1.92 0.23
CA THR A 154 27.57 1.47 0.34
C THR A 154 27.71 -0.04 0.12
N GLY A 155 26.60 -0.78 0.11
CA GLY A 155 26.55 -2.22 -0.17
C GLY A 155 26.06 -2.57 -1.59
N ILE A 156 25.57 -1.61 -2.39
CA ILE A 156 25.08 -1.90 -3.74
C ILE A 156 26.28 -2.03 -4.68
N ARG A 157 26.30 -3.08 -5.51
CA ARG A 157 27.37 -3.39 -6.46
C ARG A 157 26.81 -3.49 -7.87
N TRP A 158 27.52 -2.93 -8.83
CA TRP A 158 27.28 -3.10 -10.26
C TRP A 158 28.10 -4.28 -10.79
N PRO A 159 27.55 -5.15 -11.65
CA PRO A 159 26.13 -5.32 -11.99
C PRO A 159 25.38 -6.23 -10.99
N GLU A 160 26.08 -6.83 -10.02
CA GLU A 160 25.56 -7.87 -9.10
C GLU A 160 24.20 -7.55 -8.46
N HIS A 161 24.01 -6.30 -8.04
CA HIS A 161 22.83 -5.83 -7.32
C HIS A 161 21.91 -4.95 -8.17
N VAL A 162 22.21 -4.76 -9.45
CA VAL A 162 21.50 -3.82 -10.33
C VAL A 162 21.19 -4.48 -11.67
N GLY A 163 19.93 -4.79 -11.90
CA GLY A 163 19.43 -5.26 -13.20
C GLY A 163 18.75 -4.13 -13.96
N VAL A 164 19.15 -3.87 -15.20
CA VAL A 164 18.42 -2.99 -16.12
C VAL A 164 17.51 -3.85 -17.00
N THR A 165 16.24 -3.48 -17.08
CA THR A 165 15.20 -4.19 -17.85
C THR A 165 14.48 -3.19 -18.76
N ALA A 166 13.70 -3.69 -19.73
CA ALA A 166 12.85 -2.84 -20.56
C ALA A 166 11.81 -2.03 -19.74
N ASP A 167 11.42 -2.56 -18.57
CA ASP A 167 10.44 -1.95 -17.68
C ASP A 167 11.08 -1.03 -16.61
N GLY A 168 12.40 -0.93 -16.56
CA GLY A 168 13.16 -0.04 -15.68
C GLY A 168 14.31 -0.71 -14.93
N VAL A 169 14.62 -0.26 -13.72
CA VAL A 169 15.75 -0.77 -12.92
C VAL A 169 15.28 -1.64 -11.75
N ARG A 170 15.86 -2.83 -11.62
CA ARG A 170 15.71 -3.71 -10.45
C ARG A 170 16.94 -3.57 -9.55
N LEU A 171 16.73 -3.24 -8.28
CA LEU A 171 17.79 -3.22 -7.28
C LEU A 171 17.64 -4.37 -6.29
N VAL A 172 18.75 -4.99 -5.91
CA VAL A 172 18.85 -5.94 -4.82
C VAL A 172 19.59 -5.29 -3.66
N ILE A 173 18.93 -5.14 -2.52
CA ILE A 173 19.56 -4.64 -1.29
C ILE A 173 19.93 -5.85 -0.44
N ALA A 174 21.21 -6.23 -0.48
CA ALA A 174 21.76 -7.36 0.26
C ALA A 174 21.85 -7.02 1.76
N GLY A 175 20.83 -7.41 2.53
CA GLY A 175 20.70 -7.13 3.95
C GLY A 175 20.27 -5.68 4.26
N ASP A 176 19.26 -5.53 5.12
CA ASP A 176 18.95 -4.23 5.71
C ASP A 176 19.16 -4.26 7.23
N LYS A 177 19.01 -3.11 7.91
CA LYS A 177 19.17 -2.99 9.38
C LYS A 177 18.39 -4.05 10.17
N THR A 178 17.35 -4.64 9.58
CA THR A 178 16.31 -5.40 10.28
C THR A 178 15.89 -6.69 9.58
N GLY A 179 16.48 -7.08 8.46
CA GLY A 179 15.96 -8.18 7.65
C GLY A 179 16.89 -8.67 6.54
N PRO A 180 16.52 -9.79 5.88
CA PRO A 180 17.35 -10.56 4.95
C PRO A 180 17.64 -9.87 3.60
N GLY A 181 17.36 -8.57 3.48
CA GLY A 181 17.45 -7.83 2.22
C GLY A 181 16.11 -7.70 1.51
N ARG A 182 16.08 -6.92 0.42
CA ARG A 182 14.87 -6.68 -0.37
C ARG A 182 15.19 -6.40 -1.84
N VAL A 183 14.26 -6.78 -2.72
CA VAL A 183 14.29 -6.41 -4.13
C VAL A 183 13.36 -5.22 -4.36
N ILE A 184 13.85 -4.23 -5.09
CA ILE A 184 13.16 -2.98 -5.36
C ILE A 184 13.07 -2.80 -6.88
N ASP A 185 11.86 -2.98 -7.43
CA ASP A 185 11.60 -2.67 -8.83
C ASP A 185 11.27 -1.17 -8.96
N LEU A 186 12.08 -0.48 -9.76
CA LEU A 186 11.98 0.93 -10.11
C LEU A 186 11.53 1.00 -11.56
N GLY A 187 10.21 0.96 -11.76
CA GLY A 187 9.64 1.10 -13.09
C GLY A 187 10.05 2.42 -13.75
N THR A 188 9.92 2.49 -15.07
CA THR A 188 10.25 3.70 -15.85
C THR A 188 9.57 4.95 -15.28
N SER A 189 10.33 6.03 -15.20
CA SER A 189 9.82 7.33 -14.75
C SER A 189 9.21 8.09 -15.93
N ARG A 190 8.04 8.71 -15.71
CA ARG A 190 7.47 9.67 -16.67
C ARG A 190 8.24 10.99 -16.72
N SER A 191 8.85 11.39 -15.59
CA SER A 191 9.78 12.53 -15.55
C SER A 191 11.16 12.03 -15.98
N PRO A 192 11.72 12.56 -17.08
CA PRO A 192 13.05 12.17 -17.54
C PRO A 192 14.15 12.48 -16.51
N GLU A 193 13.98 13.49 -15.68
CA GLU A 193 14.91 13.87 -14.60
C GLU A 193 14.96 12.82 -13.48
N LEU A 194 13.82 12.16 -13.21
CA LEU A 194 13.73 11.09 -12.21
C LEU A 194 13.91 9.67 -12.81
N SER A 195 14.37 9.58 -14.06
CA SER A 195 14.70 8.29 -14.68
C SER A 195 15.98 7.72 -14.08
N VAL A 196 15.83 6.58 -13.41
CA VAL A 196 16.94 5.85 -12.80
C VAL A 196 17.85 5.29 -13.88
N GLU A 197 17.27 4.82 -14.99
CA GLU A 197 17.98 4.27 -16.15
C GLU A 197 18.94 5.30 -16.74
N ARG A 198 18.47 6.53 -16.97
CA ARG A 198 19.28 7.62 -17.51
C ARG A 198 20.37 8.06 -16.55
N ALA A 199 20.04 8.22 -15.26
CA ALA A 199 21.03 8.61 -14.26
C ALA A 199 22.11 7.54 -14.08
N LEU A 200 21.71 6.25 -14.10
CA LEU A 200 22.62 5.12 -14.02
C LEU A 200 23.54 5.04 -15.25
N ALA A 201 22.98 5.19 -16.45
CA ALA A 201 23.76 5.17 -17.69
C ALA A 201 24.80 6.31 -17.72
N ALA A 202 24.43 7.52 -17.29
CA ALA A 202 25.36 8.64 -17.20
C ALA A 202 26.49 8.39 -16.19
N ALA A 203 26.16 7.90 -14.99
CA ALA A 203 27.16 7.60 -13.97
C ALA A 203 28.13 6.47 -14.40
N LEU A 204 27.63 5.45 -15.10
CA LEU A 204 28.47 4.36 -15.65
C LEU A 204 29.30 4.82 -16.85
N ALA A 205 28.86 5.82 -17.60
CA ALA A 205 29.64 6.40 -18.68
C ALA A 205 30.85 7.19 -18.13
N GLU A 206 30.68 7.92 -17.02
CA GLU A 206 31.77 8.66 -16.36
C GLU A 206 32.73 7.73 -15.60
N ARG A 207 32.21 6.78 -14.81
CA ARG A 207 33.03 5.88 -13.98
C ARG A 207 33.65 4.71 -14.75
N GLY A 208 33.09 4.35 -15.90
CA GLY A 208 33.34 3.06 -16.55
C GLY A 208 32.39 1.96 -16.06
N ARG A 209 32.34 0.85 -16.81
CA ARG A 209 31.38 -0.26 -16.61
C ARG A 209 31.93 -1.41 -15.76
N ASP A 210 33.13 -1.24 -15.21
CA ASP A 210 33.79 -2.29 -14.45
C ASP A 210 32.98 -2.69 -13.22
N PRO A 211 32.84 -4.01 -12.95
CA PRO A 211 32.15 -4.50 -11.78
C PRO A 211 32.72 -3.90 -10.49
N GLY A 212 31.86 -3.50 -9.56
CA GLY A 212 32.30 -2.90 -8.30
C GLY A 212 31.20 -2.13 -7.56
N PRO A 213 31.54 -1.42 -6.47
CA PRO A 213 30.58 -0.62 -5.70
C PRO A 213 29.85 0.39 -6.59
N LEU A 214 28.52 0.44 -6.56
CA LEU A 214 27.75 1.37 -7.39
C LEU A 214 28.05 2.83 -7.02
N ALA A 215 28.07 3.11 -5.71
CA ALA A 215 28.55 4.37 -5.16
C ALA A 215 30.05 4.24 -4.84
N GLY A 216 30.89 4.40 -5.86
CA GLY A 216 32.34 4.38 -5.72
C GLY A 216 32.99 5.40 -6.65
N ASP A 217 34.21 5.80 -6.29
CA ASP A 217 35.11 6.61 -7.10
C ASP A 217 36.42 5.84 -7.36
N GLU A 218 37.43 6.53 -7.90
CA GLU A 218 38.76 5.95 -8.17
C GLU A 218 39.47 5.41 -6.92
N HIS A 219 39.04 5.81 -5.72
CA HIS A 219 39.57 5.31 -4.45
C HIS A 219 38.73 4.17 -3.84
N GLY A 220 37.70 3.71 -4.56
CA GLY A 220 36.88 2.57 -4.17
C GLY A 220 35.48 2.97 -3.65
N PRO A 221 34.85 2.16 -2.77
CA PRO A 221 33.48 2.41 -2.32
C PRO A 221 33.38 3.67 -1.46
N LEU A 222 32.40 4.53 -1.77
CA LEU A 222 32.07 5.67 -0.94
C LEU A 222 31.56 5.22 0.43
N HIS A 223 32.06 5.86 1.48
CA HIS A 223 31.53 5.75 2.82
C HIS A 223 30.30 6.66 3.03
N TYR A 224 29.53 6.38 4.09
CA TYR A 224 28.34 7.14 4.45
C TYR A 224 28.55 8.67 4.43
N ALA A 225 29.66 9.14 5.01
CA ALA A 225 29.93 10.58 5.11
C ALA A 225 30.18 11.23 3.73
N GLN A 226 30.78 10.49 2.79
CA GLN A 226 31.00 10.98 1.42
C GLN A 226 29.67 11.04 0.65
N VAL A 227 28.80 10.02 0.79
CA VAL A 227 27.45 10.05 0.21
C VAL A 227 26.63 11.21 0.77
N ASP A 228 26.62 11.38 2.09
CA ASP A 228 25.91 12.48 2.76
C ASP A 228 26.42 13.86 2.29
N ARG A 229 27.75 14.04 2.21
CA ARG A 229 28.37 15.27 1.69
C ARG A 229 27.95 15.55 0.25
N ARG A 230 27.98 14.55 -0.64
CA ARG A 230 27.55 14.71 -2.04
C ARG A 230 26.08 15.12 -2.14
N LEU A 231 25.20 14.49 -1.36
CA LEU A 231 23.79 14.87 -1.33
C LEU A 231 23.58 16.29 -0.78
N ARG A 232 24.33 16.70 0.24
CA ARG A 232 24.30 18.08 0.77
C ARG A 232 24.85 19.10 -0.22
N LEU A 233 25.87 18.76 -1.01
CA LEU A 233 26.37 19.61 -2.09
C LEU A 233 25.30 19.86 -3.15
N ALA A 234 24.54 18.83 -3.54
CA ALA A 234 23.42 19.00 -4.47
C ALA A 234 22.30 19.88 -3.87
N ALA A 235 21.99 19.72 -2.58
CA ALA A 235 21.02 20.58 -1.90
C ALA A 235 21.51 22.03 -1.76
N ALA A 236 22.80 22.24 -1.49
CA ALA A 236 23.44 23.56 -1.42
C ALA A 236 23.32 24.29 -2.75
N ALA A 237 23.70 23.60 -3.84
CA ALA A 237 23.60 24.13 -5.20
C ALA A 237 22.14 24.38 -5.62
N ALA A 238 21.17 23.65 -5.06
CA ALA A 238 19.75 23.83 -5.31
C ALA A 238 19.07 24.90 -4.42
N GLY A 239 19.80 25.56 -3.51
CA GLY A 239 19.23 26.54 -2.59
C GLY A 239 18.30 25.95 -1.53
N VAL A 240 18.54 24.68 -1.12
CA VAL A 240 17.72 23.96 -0.12
C VAL A 240 18.51 23.82 1.20
N PRO A 241 18.39 24.78 2.14
CA PRO A 241 19.19 24.80 3.37
C PRO A 241 18.78 23.72 4.36
N ALA A 242 17.48 23.44 4.49
CA ALA A 242 16.97 22.39 5.36
C ALA A 242 17.05 21.03 4.64
N PHE A 243 18.19 20.35 4.74
CA PHE A 243 18.39 19.06 4.09
C PHE A 243 19.22 18.09 4.93
N THR A 244 18.84 16.83 4.91
CA THR A 244 19.68 15.71 5.35
C THR A 244 19.59 14.60 4.30
N SER A 245 20.56 13.68 4.28
CA SER A 245 20.46 12.51 3.38
C SER A 245 19.20 11.65 3.59
N TYR A 246 18.53 11.77 4.74
CA TYR A 246 17.27 11.09 5.02
C TYR A 246 16.02 11.83 4.47
N SER A 247 16.17 13.10 4.08
CA SER A 247 15.08 13.93 3.55
C SER A 247 14.47 13.34 2.29
N LEU A 248 15.28 12.89 1.33
CA LEU A 248 14.80 12.26 0.08
C LEU A 248 13.94 11.02 0.34
N ARG A 249 14.37 10.18 1.29
CA ARG A 249 13.63 8.98 1.69
C ARG A 249 12.29 9.32 2.34
N ARG A 250 12.26 10.37 3.17
CA ARG A 250 11.04 10.84 3.82
C ARG A 250 10.09 11.50 2.82
N SER A 251 10.59 12.35 1.93
CA SER A 251 9.84 12.95 0.81
C SER A 251 9.18 11.88 -0.03
N TRP A 252 9.91 10.83 -0.42
CA TRP A 252 9.31 9.73 -1.18
C TRP A 252 8.11 9.11 -0.44
N ALA A 253 8.23 8.85 0.86
CA ALA A 253 7.15 8.25 1.64
C ALA A 253 5.90 9.15 1.69
N VAL A 254 6.10 10.47 1.88
CA VAL A 254 5.01 11.45 1.87
C VAL A 254 4.37 11.55 0.48
N HIS A 255 5.17 11.70 -0.58
CA HIS A 255 4.65 11.82 -1.95
C HIS A 255 3.93 10.54 -2.39
N ALA A 256 4.45 9.36 -2.04
CA ALA A 256 3.80 8.09 -2.29
C ALA A 256 2.44 8.01 -1.59
N ASN A 257 2.36 8.44 -0.33
CA ASN A 257 1.09 8.46 0.41
C ASN A 257 0.07 9.42 -0.23
N LEU A 258 0.50 10.64 -0.57
CA LEU A 258 -0.35 11.66 -1.21
C LEU A 258 -0.85 11.24 -2.60
N THR A 259 -0.10 10.40 -3.31
CA THR A 259 -0.50 9.84 -4.61
C THR A 259 -1.32 8.55 -4.48
N GLY A 260 -1.74 8.16 -3.27
CA GLY A 260 -2.60 7.00 -3.02
C GLY A 260 -1.85 5.66 -2.97
N THR A 261 -0.53 5.66 -2.82
CA THR A 261 0.23 4.43 -2.61
C THR A 261 -0.14 3.83 -1.25
N SER A 262 -0.56 2.57 -1.23
CA SER A 262 -0.94 1.91 0.03
C SER A 262 0.21 1.92 1.06
N ALA A 263 -0.15 2.08 2.34
CA ALA A 263 0.79 2.02 3.46
C ALA A 263 1.65 0.76 3.46
N ARG A 264 1.11 -0.39 3.01
CA ARG A 264 1.85 -1.64 2.85
C ARG A 264 3.01 -1.48 1.87
N VAL A 265 2.76 -0.90 0.69
CA VAL A 265 3.80 -0.70 -0.34
C VAL A 265 4.86 0.28 0.13
N ILE A 266 4.45 1.39 0.75
CA ILE A 266 5.37 2.38 1.35
C ILE A 266 6.26 1.69 2.39
N ARG A 267 5.65 0.93 3.31
CA ARG A 267 6.36 0.21 4.37
C ARG A 267 7.36 -0.82 3.82
N VAL A 268 6.97 -1.59 2.82
CA VAL A 268 7.83 -2.59 2.17
C VAL A 268 9.00 -1.89 1.45
N ARG A 269 8.75 -0.83 0.69
CA ARG A 269 9.82 -0.05 0.02
C ARG A 269 10.82 0.51 1.03
N LEU A 270 10.32 1.04 2.14
CA LEU A 270 11.13 1.55 3.23
C LEU A 270 11.85 0.43 4.02
N GLY A 271 11.53 -0.85 3.85
CA GLY A 271 12.08 -1.91 4.70
C GLY A 271 11.68 -1.75 6.18
N HIS A 272 10.43 -1.32 6.42
CA HIS A 272 9.85 -1.21 7.76
C HIS A 272 9.08 -2.50 8.09
N ARG A 273 9.23 -3.03 9.31
CA ARG A 273 8.48 -4.21 9.74
C ARG A 273 6.99 -3.88 9.91
N PRO A 274 6.06 -4.84 9.69
CA PRO A 274 4.66 -4.67 10.07
C PRO A 274 4.53 -4.26 11.54
N GLY A 275 3.55 -3.40 11.85
CA GLY A 275 3.30 -2.92 13.22
C GLY A 275 4.23 -1.80 13.69
N THR A 276 5.30 -1.45 12.97
CA THR A 276 6.12 -0.30 13.38
C THR A 276 5.44 1.01 13.01
N ALA A 277 5.27 1.91 14.00
CA ALA A 277 4.81 3.28 13.78
C ALA A 277 5.79 4.14 12.97
N THR A 278 6.94 3.58 12.54
CA THR A 278 8.04 4.34 11.93
C THR A 278 7.65 5.02 10.62
N TYR A 279 6.83 4.39 9.76
CA TYR A 279 6.40 5.06 8.52
C TYR A 279 5.34 6.14 8.83
N ARG A 280 4.46 5.89 9.80
CA ARG A 280 3.45 6.85 10.27
C ARG A 280 4.11 8.13 10.79
N ARG A 281 5.22 7.99 11.53
CA ARG A 281 6.06 9.12 11.97
C ARG A 281 6.57 10.01 10.83
N TYR A 282 6.66 9.51 9.59
CA TYR A 282 7.06 10.35 8.45
C TYR A 282 5.91 11.19 7.92
N ILE A 283 4.69 10.68 8.01
CA ILE A 283 3.53 11.16 7.26
C ILE A 283 2.55 11.90 8.19
N GLU A 284 2.11 11.26 9.28
CA GLU A 284 0.98 11.72 10.09
C GLU A 284 1.17 13.11 10.72
N PRO A 285 2.31 13.43 11.37
CA PRO A 285 2.48 14.74 12.00
C PRO A 285 2.41 15.91 11.01
N LEU A 286 2.93 15.71 9.78
CA LEU A 286 2.93 16.74 8.75
C LEU A 286 1.55 16.97 8.16
N LEU A 287 0.83 15.88 7.87
CA LEU A 287 -0.53 15.99 7.34
C LEU A 287 -1.47 16.62 8.37
N ALA A 288 -1.35 16.23 9.65
CA ALA A 288 -2.16 16.81 10.71
C ALA A 288 -1.91 18.33 10.86
N LEU A 289 -0.66 18.77 10.81
CA LEU A 289 -0.31 20.18 10.90
C LEU A 289 -0.89 20.99 9.73
N GLN A 290 -0.81 20.46 8.51
CA GLN A 290 -1.28 21.17 7.31
C GLN A 290 -2.81 21.21 7.19
N VAL A 291 -3.48 20.13 7.60
CA VAL A 291 -4.95 20.13 7.72
C VAL A 291 -5.40 21.16 8.75
N ALA A 292 -4.71 21.26 9.90
CA ALA A 292 -5.00 22.29 10.89
C ALA A 292 -4.77 23.72 10.36
N GLN A 293 -3.89 23.90 9.37
CA GLN A 293 -3.62 25.17 8.70
C GLN A 293 -4.52 25.41 7.47
N GLY A 294 -5.45 24.50 7.15
CA GLY A 294 -6.38 24.64 6.02
C GLY A 294 -5.74 24.50 4.63
N VAL A 295 -4.52 23.96 4.53
CA VAL A 295 -3.82 23.82 3.23
C VAL A 295 -3.86 22.38 2.77
N ASP A 296 -4.23 22.14 1.49
CA ASP A 296 -4.14 20.81 0.88
C ASP A 296 -2.66 20.37 0.80
N PRO A 297 -2.27 19.29 1.52
CA PRO A 297 -0.91 18.78 1.48
C PRO A 297 -0.42 18.40 0.08
N LYS A 298 -1.33 18.04 -0.85
CA LYS A 298 -0.95 17.70 -2.23
C LYS A 298 -0.40 18.91 -2.97
N THR A 299 -1.03 20.07 -2.81
CA THR A 299 -0.64 21.31 -3.48
C THR A 299 0.76 21.75 -3.06
N ILE A 300 1.13 21.55 -1.79
CA ILE A 300 2.48 21.87 -1.31
C ILE A 300 3.49 20.81 -1.75
N TRP A 301 3.31 19.55 -1.33
CA TRP A 301 4.39 18.56 -1.43
C TRP A 301 4.57 18.00 -2.83
N LEU A 302 3.52 17.99 -3.66
CA LEU A 302 3.60 17.54 -5.04
C LEU A 302 3.85 18.70 -6.03
N ALA A 303 4.02 19.94 -5.54
CA ALA A 303 4.42 21.06 -6.38
C ALA A 303 5.73 20.74 -7.11
N THR A 304 5.75 20.90 -8.43
CA THR A 304 6.92 20.66 -9.28
C THR A 304 7.75 21.92 -9.53
N SER A 305 7.27 23.09 -9.10
CA SER A 305 7.99 24.36 -9.17
C SER A 305 9.29 24.26 -8.37
N ARG A 306 10.42 24.45 -9.05
CA ARG A 306 11.73 24.48 -8.39
C ARG A 306 11.84 25.76 -7.54
N PRO A 307 12.47 25.72 -6.37
CA PRO A 307 12.76 26.93 -5.62
C PRO A 307 13.58 27.90 -6.49
N ALA A 308 13.23 29.18 -6.43
CA ALA A 308 14.01 30.27 -7.05
C ALA A 308 15.16 30.75 -6.16
N ALA A 309 15.40 30.07 -5.04
CA ALA A 309 16.43 30.46 -4.08
C ALA A 309 17.83 30.30 -4.70
N PRO A 310 18.75 31.24 -4.45
CA PRO A 310 20.15 31.10 -4.88
C PRO A 310 20.83 29.93 -4.15
N PRO A 311 21.94 29.41 -4.70
CA PRO A 311 22.79 28.45 -3.98
C PRO A 311 23.16 28.96 -2.59
N VAL A 312 23.19 28.06 -1.60
CA VAL A 312 23.56 28.37 -0.22
C VAL A 312 24.90 27.71 0.14
N PRO A 313 25.67 28.23 1.11
CA PRO A 313 26.89 27.57 1.58
C PRO A 313 26.62 26.15 2.09
N LEU A 314 27.55 25.22 1.86
CA LEU A 314 27.40 23.81 2.29
C LEU A 314 27.22 23.69 3.82
N GLU A 315 27.85 24.59 4.57
CA GLU A 315 27.80 24.70 6.02
C GLU A 315 26.40 25.08 6.51
N ALA A 316 25.66 25.84 5.70
CA ALA A 316 24.26 26.19 5.95
C ALA A 316 23.29 25.06 5.56
N VAL A 317 23.72 24.09 4.75
CA VAL A 317 22.91 22.93 4.40
C VAL A 317 23.02 21.88 5.47
N GLY A 318 21.94 21.59 6.16
CA GLY A 318 21.96 20.55 7.18
C GLY A 318 20.74 20.61 8.06
N ASN A 319 20.82 19.82 9.11
CA ASN A 319 19.99 20.06 10.25
C ASN A 319 20.71 21.08 11.15
N PRO A 320 20.22 22.32 11.32
CA PRO A 320 20.85 23.33 12.18
C PRO A 320 21.00 22.86 13.64
N ALA A 321 20.29 21.79 14.03
CA ALA A 321 20.23 21.29 15.40
C ALA A 321 21.18 20.11 15.72
N ILE A 322 22.06 19.67 14.81
CA ILE A 322 23.11 18.69 15.18
C ILE A 322 24.42 19.45 15.36
N ASP A 323 24.46 20.31 16.37
CA ASP A 323 25.73 20.82 16.84
C ASP A 323 26.51 19.65 17.46
N ARG A 324 27.66 19.31 16.87
CA ARG A 324 28.52 18.25 17.38
C ARG A 324 29.03 18.57 18.79
N THR A 325 29.05 19.84 19.19
CA THR A 325 29.40 20.26 20.56
C THR A 325 28.41 19.70 21.59
N GLN A 326 27.14 19.51 21.22
CA GLN A 326 26.10 18.99 22.12
C GLN A 326 26.23 17.49 22.40
N ARG A 327 27.14 16.77 21.71
CA ARG A 327 27.29 15.32 21.87
C ARG A 327 27.58 14.92 23.33
N TYR A 328 28.35 15.74 24.04
CA TYR A 328 28.71 15.54 25.44
C TYR A 328 28.25 16.68 26.36
N ALA A 329 27.51 17.65 25.83
CA ALA A 329 27.03 18.77 26.63
C ALA A 329 25.92 18.36 27.60
N PHE A 330 25.93 19.01 28.75
CA PHE A 330 24.90 19.06 29.78
C PHE A 330 24.99 20.44 30.44
N ALA A 331 23.89 20.92 31.02
CA ALA A 331 23.86 22.19 31.75
C ALA A 331 24.82 22.13 32.94
N ALA A 332 25.48 23.25 33.22
CA ALA A 332 26.26 23.41 34.44
C ALA A 332 25.31 23.63 35.63
N GLY A 333 25.79 23.30 36.83
CA GLY A 333 25.05 23.44 38.08
C GLY A 333 25.44 22.31 39.04
N THR A 334 25.06 22.43 40.30
CA THR A 334 25.15 21.32 41.26
C THR A 334 24.01 20.31 41.03
N LEU A 335 24.13 19.12 41.63
CA LEU A 335 23.06 18.11 41.53
C LEU A 335 21.76 18.62 42.18
N ASP A 336 21.88 19.32 43.32
CA ASP A 336 20.74 19.91 44.03
C ASP A 336 20.04 20.99 43.19
N GLU A 337 20.79 21.85 42.49
CA GLU A 337 20.24 22.87 41.59
C GLU A 337 19.47 22.23 40.42
N LEU A 338 19.99 21.15 39.83
CA LEU A 338 19.32 20.44 38.74
C LEU A 338 18.05 19.71 39.19
N LEU A 339 17.91 19.42 40.48
CA LEU A 339 16.83 18.64 41.07
C LEU A 339 15.81 19.47 41.87
N ALA A 340 16.08 20.76 42.11
CA ALA A 340 15.33 21.61 43.04
C ALA A 340 13.81 21.58 42.85
N ASP A 341 13.34 21.49 41.60
CA ASP A 341 11.91 21.50 41.24
C ASP A 341 11.38 20.14 40.75
N ILE A 342 12.11 19.04 41.01
CA ILE A 342 11.77 17.71 40.49
C ILE A 342 11.29 16.80 41.63
N ASP A 343 10.02 16.38 41.57
CA ASP A 343 9.43 15.36 42.45
C ASP A 343 9.95 13.95 42.11
N LEU A 344 11.15 13.62 42.62
CA LEU A 344 11.78 12.31 42.42
C LEU A 344 10.90 11.13 42.87
N PRO A 345 10.25 11.14 44.06
CA PRO A 345 9.30 10.10 44.43
C PRO A 345 8.18 9.90 43.40
N GLY A 346 7.60 10.97 42.87
CA GLY A 346 6.54 10.92 41.86
C GLY A 346 6.96 10.35 40.50
N LEU A 347 8.27 10.31 40.21
CA LEU A 347 8.82 9.72 38.98
C LEU A 347 8.99 8.20 39.05
N ARG A 348 8.89 7.59 40.24
CA ARG A 348 9.01 6.14 40.45
C ARG A 348 7.75 5.40 40.04
N VAL A 349 7.65 5.14 38.73
CA VAL A 349 6.48 4.50 38.13
C VAL A 349 6.73 3.03 37.74
N HIS A 350 5.64 2.30 37.51
CA HIS A 350 5.70 0.96 36.94
C HIS A 350 6.44 0.98 35.57
N PRO A 351 7.26 -0.04 35.22
CA PRO A 351 8.08 -0.04 34.00
C PRO A 351 7.30 0.24 32.70
N ALA A 352 6.04 -0.18 32.60
CA ALA A 352 5.18 0.09 31.44
C ALA A 352 4.86 1.59 31.24
N LEU A 353 5.02 2.41 32.28
CA LEU A 353 4.71 3.84 32.30
C LEU A 353 5.94 4.74 32.13
N ALA A 354 7.15 4.17 32.26
CA ALA A 354 8.41 4.92 32.27
C ALA A 354 8.68 5.73 31.00
N ASN A 355 8.03 5.43 29.88
CA ASN A 355 8.20 6.16 28.61
C ASN A 355 6.97 7.00 28.22
N LEU A 356 6.03 7.20 29.14
CA LEU A 356 4.82 8.00 28.92
C LEU A 356 4.97 9.34 29.63
N ALA A 357 4.40 10.40 29.05
CA ALA A 357 4.35 11.71 29.68
C ALA A 357 3.25 11.77 30.76
N ARG A 358 3.37 12.71 31.69
CA ARG A 358 2.43 12.96 32.79
C ARG A 358 1.04 13.25 32.28
N SER A 359 0.93 14.10 31.27
CA SER A 359 -0.34 14.38 30.57
C SER A 359 -1.04 13.13 30.04
N THR A 360 -0.28 12.11 29.61
CA THR A 360 -0.87 10.83 29.13
C THR A 360 -1.42 10.01 30.30
N ILE A 361 -0.72 10.00 31.44
CA ILE A 361 -1.20 9.34 32.66
C ILE A 361 -2.40 10.07 33.24
N ASP A 362 -2.38 11.40 33.29
CA ASP A 362 -3.50 12.23 33.76
C ASP A 362 -4.75 12.04 32.89
N ALA A 363 -4.59 11.94 31.57
CA ALA A 363 -5.67 11.56 30.66
C ALA A 363 -6.21 10.15 30.99
N GLY A 364 -5.32 9.21 31.34
CA GLY A 364 -5.70 7.91 31.90
C GLY A 364 -6.53 8.05 33.17
N HIS A 365 -6.09 8.85 34.14
CA HIS A 365 -6.84 9.06 35.39
C HIS A 365 -8.21 9.68 35.14
N ALA A 366 -8.34 10.58 34.16
CA ALA A 366 -9.64 11.13 33.76
C ALA A 366 -10.57 10.03 33.22
N VAL A 367 -10.05 9.12 32.39
CA VAL A 367 -10.82 7.95 31.93
C VAL A 367 -11.17 7.02 33.09
N ARG A 368 -10.22 6.77 34.00
CA ARG A 368 -10.45 5.93 35.19
C ARG A 368 -11.53 6.50 36.11
N ARG A 369 -11.62 7.84 36.28
CA ARG A 369 -12.72 8.47 37.02
C ARG A 369 -14.08 8.23 36.34
N ARG A 370 -14.14 8.28 35.01
CA ARG A 370 -15.36 7.92 34.26
C ARG A 370 -15.73 6.46 34.42
N TRP A 371 -14.74 5.56 34.30
CA TRP A 371 -14.92 4.14 34.57
C TRP A 371 -15.44 3.91 36.00
N ALA A 372 -14.84 4.55 37.01
CA ALA A 372 -15.27 4.40 38.40
C ALA A 372 -16.69 4.90 38.65
N ALA A 373 -17.06 6.05 38.05
CA ALA A 373 -18.42 6.58 38.13
C ALA A 373 -19.44 5.63 37.48
N TRP A 374 -19.12 5.10 36.30
CA TRP A 374 -19.96 4.11 35.62
C TRP A 374 -20.07 2.81 36.43
N ALA A 375 -18.95 2.27 36.93
CA ALA A 375 -18.92 1.04 37.73
C ALA A 375 -19.74 1.21 39.03
N GLN A 376 -19.65 2.37 39.69
CA GLN A 376 -20.47 2.67 40.87
C GLN A 376 -21.98 2.67 40.54
N GLN A 377 -22.38 3.20 39.38
CA GLN A 377 -23.78 3.15 38.92
C GLN A 377 -24.27 1.72 38.65
N GLN A 378 -23.36 0.84 38.22
CA GLN A 378 -23.64 -0.58 37.98
C GLN A 378 -23.42 -1.47 39.23
N VAL A 379 -23.07 -0.89 40.39
CA VAL A 379 -22.75 -1.62 41.63
C VAL A 379 -21.58 -2.60 41.46
N ILE A 380 -20.59 -2.21 40.64
CA ILE A 380 -19.35 -2.96 40.37
C ILE A 380 -18.19 -2.30 41.11
N ASP A 381 -17.32 -3.09 41.75
CA ASP A 381 -16.07 -2.57 42.32
C ASP A 381 -15.11 -2.14 41.18
N PRO A 382 -14.79 -0.84 41.04
CA PRO A 382 -13.93 -0.38 39.96
C PRO A 382 -12.47 -0.84 40.09
N PHE A 383 -12.07 -1.48 41.19
CA PHE A 383 -10.76 -2.06 41.46
C PHE A 383 -10.73 -3.59 41.38
N ALA A 384 -11.90 -4.23 41.30
CA ALA A 384 -12.04 -5.67 41.13
C ALA A 384 -13.21 -5.99 40.18
N PRO A 385 -13.20 -5.46 38.93
CA PRO A 385 -14.26 -5.78 37.99
C PRO A 385 -14.26 -7.26 37.65
N ASP A 386 -15.45 -7.81 37.40
CA ASP A 386 -15.56 -9.09 36.74
C ASP A 386 -15.04 -9.01 35.29
N ALA A 387 -14.97 -10.16 34.62
CA ALA A 387 -14.41 -10.24 33.27
C ALA A 387 -15.24 -9.52 32.19
N TRP A 388 -16.50 -9.15 32.47
CA TRP A 388 -17.45 -8.60 31.51
C TRP A 388 -17.69 -7.11 31.68
N ALA A 389 -17.56 -6.59 32.89
CA ALA A 389 -17.81 -5.19 33.24
C ALA A 389 -17.09 -4.18 32.32
N LEU A 390 -15.85 -4.49 31.91
CA LEU A 390 -15.10 -3.63 30.97
C LEU A 390 -15.65 -3.67 29.54
N SER A 391 -16.19 -4.80 29.09
CA SER A 391 -16.80 -4.91 27.77
C SER A 391 -18.11 -4.12 27.74
N GLU A 392 -18.93 -4.24 28.78
CA GLU A 392 -20.16 -3.46 28.95
C GLU A 392 -19.88 -1.95 29.02
N TRP A 393 -18.81 -1.53 29.69
CA TRP A 393 -18.41 -0.13 29.68
C TRP A 393 -17.93 0.34 28.30
N VAL A 394 -17.21 -0.50 27.55
CA VAL A 394 -16.85 -0.18 26.17
C VAL A 394 -18.10 -0.01 25.31
N ASP A 395 -19.09 -0.91 25.44
CA ASP A 395 -20.37 -0.80 24.71
C ASP A 395 -21.11 0.48 25.08
N ALA A 396 -21.21 0.81 26.38
CA ALA A 396 -21.78 2.08 26.83
C ALA A 396 -21.03 3.28 26.22
N ARG A 397 -19.68 3.25 26.20
CA ARG A 397 -18.88 4.32 25.58
C ARG A 397 -19.08 4.40 24.07
N LEU A 398 -19.31 3.29 23.37
CA LEU A 398 -19.61 3.28 21.93
C LEU A 398 -20.93 3.97 21.60
N THR A 399 -21.86 4.10 22.56
CA THR A 399 -23.09 4.90 22.39
C THR A 399 -22.84 6.41 22.52
N GLU A 400 -21.78 6.81 23.23
CA GLU A 400 -21.48 8.21 23.54
C GLU A 400 -20.43 8.83 22.62
N VAL A 401 -19.49 8.02 22.11
CA VAL A 401 -18.34 8.50 21.33
C VAL A 401 -18.01 7.58 20.16
N SER A 402 -17.18 8.09 19.23
CA SER A 402 -16.70 7.29 18.12
C SER A 402 -15.93 6.03 18.57
N PRO A 403 -15.92 4.94 17.78
CA PRO A 403 -15.15 3.74 18.09
C PRO A 403 -13.64 3.97 18.26
N VAL A 404 -13.09 4.97 17.56
CA VAL A 404 -11.69 5.40 17.75
C VAL A 404 -11.48 5.95 19.15
N THR A 405 -12.40 6.79 19.63
CA THR A 405 -12.35 7.39 20.97
C THR A 405 -12.54 6.33 22.05
N ALA A 406 -13.49 5.40 21.88
CA ALA A 406 -13.73 4.31 22.83
C ALA A 406 -12.48 3.41 22.99
N ALA A 407 -11.86 3.01 21.87
CA ALA A 407 -10.63 2.21 21.90
C ALA A 407 -9.46 2.98 22.56
N ALA A 408 -9.36 4.30 22.32
CA ALA A 408 -8.35 5.14 22.96
C ALA A 408 -8.60 5.28 24.47
N ASP A 409 -9.86 5.42 24.89
CA ASP A 409 -10.24 5.47 26.30
C ASP A 409 -9.92 4.13 26.99
N LEU A 410 -10.25 2.98 26.40
CA LEU A 410 -9.87 1.67 26.96
C LEU A 410 -8.34 1.53 27.14
N ALA A 411 -7.56 1.94 26.14
CA ALA A 411 -6.10 1.92 26.23
C ALA A 411 -5.59 2.84 27.36
N ARG A 412 -6.18 4.03 27.53
CA ARG A 412 -5.86 4.97 28.61
C ARG A 412 -6.27 4.46 30.00
N LEU A 413 -7.40 3.77 30.10
CA LEU A 413 -7.85 3.14 31.34
C LEU A 413 -6.82 2.12 31.83
N ARG A 414 -6.27 1.31 30.93
CA ARG A 414 -5.17 0.38 31.25
C ARG A 414 -3.94 1.08 31.83
N LEU A 415 -3.57 2.24 31.30
CA LEU A 415 -2.43 3.00 31.83
C LEU A 415 -2.69 3.46 33.26
N ALA A 416 -3.86 4.04 33.51
CA ALA A 416 -4.26 4.50 34.84
C ALA A 416 -4.42 3.36 35.86
N TRP A 417 -4.80 2.17 35.38
CA TRP A 417 -4.85 0.98 36.22
C TRP A 417 -3.47 0.51 36.65
N ILE A 418 -2.52 0.44 35.70
CA ILE A 418 -1.13 0.08 35.98
C ILE A 418 -0.55 1.05 37.02
N ASP A 419 -0.83 2.34 36.86
CA ASP A 419 -0.34 3.37 37.78
C ASP A 419 -0.90 3.19 39.19
N ALA A 420 -2.21 2.92 39.29
CA ALA A 420 -2.91 2.81 40.56
C ALA A 420 -2.65 1.52 41.33
N THR A 421 -2.44 0.41 40.63
CA THR A 421 -2.41 -0.94 41.22
C THR A 421 -1.06 -1.63 41.09
N GLY A 422 -0.18 -1.13 40.22
CA GLY A 422 1.03 -1.84 39.79
C GLY A 422 0.75 -3.06 38.89
N ALA A 423 -0.51 -3.45 38.66
CA ALA A 423 -0.85 -4.62 37.87
C ALA A 423 -0.86 -4.32 36.37
N ALA A 424 -0.19 -5.16 35.57
CA ALA A 424 -0.05 -4.97 34.12
C ALA A 424 -1.35 -5.20 33.30
N ARG A 425 -2.36 -5.82 33.91
CA ARG A 425 -3.59 -6.28 33.27
C ARG A 425 -4.80 -5.94 34.14
N ILE A 426 -5.85 -5.44 33.49
CA ILE A 426 -7.19 -5.31 34.10
C ILE A 426 -7.95 -6.62 33.82
N PRO A 427 -8.64 -7.22 34.80
CA PRO A 427 -9.59 -8.31 34.53
C PRO A 427 -10.52 -7.94 33.37
N GLY A 428 -10.74 -8.84 32.40
CA GLY A 428 -11.62 -8.57 31.25
C GLY A 428 -11.07 -7.66 30.14
N TYR A 429 -9.84 -7.11 30.26
CA TYR A 429 -9.29 -6.17 29.28
C TYR A 429 -9.23 -6.73 27.85
N ASP A 430 -8.83 -7.98 27.67
CA ASP A 430 -8.65 -8.55 26.32
C ASP A 430 -10.00 -8.70 25.60
N THR A 431 -11.03 -9.14 26.32
CA THR A 431 -12.40 -9.20 25.82
C THR A 431 -12.89 -7.80 25.41
N ALA A 432 -12.73 -6.81 26.29
CA ALA A 432 -13.10 -5.43 26.00
C ALA A 432 -12.30 -4.83 24.82
N ALA A 433 -11.03 -5.21 24.68
CA ALA A 433 -10.17 -4.78 23.57
C ALA A 433 -10.62 -5.41 22.24
N ASP A 434 -11.10 -6.66 22.26
CA ASP A 434 -11.68 -7.31 21.09
C ASP A 434 -13.00 -6.66 20.67
N VAL A 435 -13.86 -6.26 21.62
CA VAL A 435 -15.07 -5.47 21.36
C VAL A 435 -14.73 -4.12 20.73
N ALA A 436 -13.83 -3.36 21.36
CA ALA A 436 -13.38 -2.07 20.83
C ALA A 436 -12.73 -2.19 19.44
N ALA A 437 -11.95 -3.26 19.21
CA ALA A 437 -11.35 -3.55 17.91
C ALA A 437 -12.39 -3.95 16.85
N GLY A 438 -13.44 -4.70 17.24
CA GLY A 438 -14.58 -5.02 16.40
C GLY A 438 -15.32 -3.77 15.95
N ALA A 439 -15.68 -2.91 16.89
CA ALA A 439 -16.34 -1.63 16.60
C ALA A 439 -15.46 -0.70 15.73
N LEU A 440 -14.15 -0.64 16.00
CA LEU A 440 -13.22 0.13 15.18
C LEU A 440 -13.13 -0.42 13.75
N ARG A 441 -13.13 -1.75 13.56
CA ARG A 441 -13.16 -2.36 12.22
C ARG A 441 -14.43 -1.96 11.49
N LEU A 442 -15.60 -2.12 12.12
CA LEU A 442 -16.89 -1.72 11.54
C LEU A 442 -16.91 -0.23 11.18
N HIS A 443 -16.40 0.63 12.06
CA HIS A 443 -16.29 2.06 11.81
C HIS A 443 -15.36 2.40 10.63
N VAL A 444 -14.19 1.77 10.56
CA VAL A 444 -13.26 1.96 9.42
C VAL A 444 -13.89 1.43 8.13
N GLU A 445 -14.67 0.36 8.20
CA GLU A 445 -15.40 -0.19 7.06
C GLU A 445 -16.54 0.73 6.60
N GLN A 446 -17.25 1.38 7.53
CA GLN A 446 -18.29 2.38 7.25
C GLN A 446 -17.71 3.71 6.74
N GLN A 447 -16.56 4.13 7.27
CA GLN A 447 -15.88 5.39 6.90
C GLN A 447 -14.95 5.26 5.70
N ALA A 448 -14.64 4.04 5.24
CA ALA A 448 -13.89 3.85 4.02
C ALA A 448 -14.66 4.53 2.88
N PRO A 449 -14.13 5.63 2.30
CA PRO A 449 -14.89 6.46 1.36
C PRO A 449 -15.41 5.56 0.24
N GLY A 450 -16.74 5.51 0.14
CA GLY A 450 -17.57 4.53 -0.56
C GLY A 450 -16.85 3.60 -1.53
N LYS A 451 -16.99 2.27 -1.29
CA LYS A 451 -17.05 1.19 -2.32
C LYS A 451 -16.95 -0.23 -1.73
N LYS A 452 -17.54 -0.56 -0.56
CA LYS A 452 -18.07 -1.93 -0.46
C LYS A 452 -19.26 -1.95 -1.41
N SER A 453 -19.12 -2.65 -2.54
CA SER A 453 -20.26 -2.93 -3.40
C SER A 453 -21.29 -3.64 -2.55
N ARG A 454 -22.57 -3.31 -2.67
CA ARG A 454 -23.60 -4.23 -2.18
C ARG A 454 -23.54 -5.55 -2.96
N LEU A 455 -24.19 -6.58 -2.41
CA LEU A 455 -24.43 -7.86 -3.07
C LEU A 455 -25.12 -7.63 -4.42
N ALA A 456 -24.64 -8.25 -5.49
CA ALA A 456 -25.38 -8.35 -6.74
C ALA A 456 -26.28 -9.59 -6.67
N ASP A 457 -27.59 -9.40 -6.69
CA ASP A 457 -28.54 -10.50 -6.85
C ASP A 457 -28.68 -10.93 -8.32
N ALA A 458 -29.61 -11.84 -8.61
CA ALA A 458 -29.83 -12.33 -9.97
C ALA A 458 -30.34 -11.25 -10.92
N THR A 459 -31.22 -10.37 -10.44
CA THR A 459 -31.77 -9.25 -11.21
C THR A 459 -30.69 -8.23 -11.52
N ASP A 460 -29.86 -7.86 -10.54
CA ASP A 460 -28.75 -6.93 -10.75
C ASP A 460 -27.80 -7.43 -11.84
N ARG A 461 -27.41 -8.71 -11.78
CA ARG A 461 -26.55 -9.29 -12.81
C ARG A 461 -27.19 -9.18 -14.18
N GLN A 462 -28.45 -9.60 -14.32
CA GLN A 462 -29.16 -9.52 -15.60
C GLN A 462 -29.23 -8.08 -16.13
N LEU A 463 -29.54 -7.10 -15.28
CA LEU A 463 -29.57 -5.69 -15.67
C LEU A 463 -28.19 -5.18 -16.11
N VAL A 464 -27.12 -5.50 -15.39
CA VAL A 464 -25.76 -5.08 -15.77
C VAL A 464 -25.28 -5.78 -17.04
N CYS A 465 -25.56 -7.08 -17.19
CA CYS A 465 -25.24 -7.82 -18.41
C CYS A 465 -26.02 -7.24 -19.61
N ALA A 466 -27.32 -7.00 -19.46
CA ALA A 466 -28.16 -6.41 -20.50
C ALA A 466 -27.67 -5.00 -20.89
N ALA A 467 -27.32 -4.17 -19.91
CA ALA A 467 -26.74 -2.85 -20.18
C ALA A 467 -25.38 -2.93 -20.91
N ALA A 468 -24.55 -3.91 -20.57
CA ALA A 468 -23.29 -4.14 -21.26
C ALA A 468 -23.49 -4.61 -22.71
N LEU A 469 -24.47 -5.49 -22.98
CA LEU A 469 -24.84 -5.90 -24.35
C LEU A 469 -25.45 -4.76 -25.15
N ALA A 470 -26.38 -4.00 -24.56
CA ALA A 470 -27.01 -2.86 -25.21
C ALA A 470 -26.00 -1.75 -25.55
N ALA A 471 -24.89 -1.67 -24.81
CA ALA A 471 -23.79 -0.75 -25.10
C ALA A 471 -22.87 -1.21 -26.25
N VAL A 472 -23.08 -2.39 -26.83
CA VAL A 472 -22.34 -2.84 -28.02
C VAL A 472 -22.96 -2.19 -29.26
N PRO A 473 -22.32 -1.15 -29.84
CA PRO A 473 -22.84 -0.58 -31.08
C PRO A 473 -22.74 -1.63 -32.18
N GLY A 474 -23.67 -1.66 -33.15
CA GLY A 474 -23.47 -2.49 -34.34
C GLY A 474 -22.16 -2.15 -35.07
N PRO A 475 -21.55 -3.09 -35.82
CA PRO A 475 -20.38 -2.77 -36.62
C PRO A 475 -20.72 -1.66 -37.63
N SER A 476 -19.82 -0.69 -37.79
CA SER A 476 -20.11 0.47 -38.65
C SER A 476 -19.97 0.12 -40.15
N MET A 477 -20.81 0.71 -41.00
CA MET A 477 -20.65 0.65 -42.46
C MET A 477 -19.24 1.08 -42.91
N ARG A 478 -18.66 2.07 -42.22
CA ARG A 478 -17.28 2.53 -42.45
C ARG A 478 -16.24 1.43 -42.22
N TRP A 479 -16.42 0.61 -41.17
CA TRP A 479 -15.59 -0.56 -40.95
C TRP A 479 -15.82 -1.60 -42.04
N ALA A 480 -17.08 -1.93 -42.34
CA ALA A 480 -17.45 -2.95 -43.32
C ALA A 480 -16.81 -2.70 -44.69
N VAL A 481 -16.96 -1.48 -45.23
CA VAL A 481 -16.34 -1.09 -46.52
C VAL A 481 -14.82 -1.24 -46.49
N ARG A 482 -14.17 -0.83 -45.41
CA ARG A 482 -12.70 -0.92 -45.27
C ARG A 482 -12.23 -2.37 -45.15
N ALA A 483 -12.94 -3.20 -44.39
CA ALA A 483 -12.64 -4.60 -44.22
C ALA A 483 -12.78 -5.36 -45.55
N LEU A 484 -13.90 -5.15 -46.27
CA LEU A 484 -14.14 -5.72 -47.59
C LEU A 484 -13.10 -5.25 -48.62
N ALA A 485 -12.79 -3.95 -48.64
CA ALA A 485 -11.77 -3.41 -49.53
C ALA A 485 -10.37 -4.01 -49.27
N LEU A 486 -10.00 -4.17 -48.00
CA LEU A 486 -8.73 -4.81 -47.64
C LEU A 486 -8.70 -6.28 -48.05
N ALA A 487 -9.76 -7.04 -47.73
CA ALA A 487 -9.86 -8.47 -48.02
C ALA A 487 -9.85 -8.77 -49.53
N THR A 488 -10.54 -7.94 -50.32
CA THR A 488 -10.68 -8.14 -51.77
C THR A 488 -9.65 -7.37 -52.61
N ARG A 489 -8.85 -6.50 -51.97
CA ARG A 489 -7.93 -5.54 -52.61
C ARG A 489 -8.63 -4.53 -53.55
N ALA A 490 -9.90 -4.22 -53.27
CA ALA A 490 -10.65 -3.21 -54.01
C ALA A 490 -10.02 -1.81 -53.89
N ARG A 491 -10.04 -1.03 -54.98
CA ARG A 491 -9.45 0.33 -55.00
C ARG A 491 -10.47 1.44 -55.20
N ARG A 492 -11.63 1.13 -55.76
CA ARG A 492 -12.66 2.09 -56.16
C ARG A 492 -14.00 1.76 -55.53
N SER A 493 -14.45 0.51 -55.67
CA SER A 493 -15.78 0.11 -55.17
C SER A 493 -15.85 -1.36 -54.76
N VAL A 494 -16.77 -1.65 -53.84
CA VAL A 494 -17.18 -2.99 -53.44
C VAL A 494 -18.70 -3.07 -53.41
N GLU A 495 -19.27 -4.16 -53.90
CA GLU A 495 -20.70 -4.44 -53.87
C GLU A 495 -20.90 -5.90 -53.41
N VAL A 496 -21.71 -6.10 -52.37
CA VAL A 496 -22.03 -7.43 -51.86
C VAL A 496 -23.17 -8.01 -52.69
N LEU A 497 -22.93 -9.16 -53.34
CA LEU A 497 -23.91 -9.82 -54.20
C LEU A 497 -24.71 -10.88 -53.44
N GLU A 498 -24.04 -11.64 -52.60
CA GLU A 498 -24.61 -12.75 -51.84
C GLU A 498 -23.85 -12.92 -50.54
N VAL A 499 -24.57 -13.26 -49.46
CA VAL A 499 -24.00 -13.58 -48.15
C VAL A 499 -24.62 -14.89 -47.68
N THR A 500 -23.77 -15.79 -47.21
CA THR A 500 -24.10 -17.06 -46.56
C THR A 500 -23.39 -17.10 -45.22
N ASP A 501 -23.70 -18.08 -44.38
CA ASP A 501 -23.11 -18.21 -43.03
C ASP A 501 -21.57 -18.30 -43.07
N ASP A 502 -21.00 -18.93 -44.10
CA ASP A 502 -19.57 -19.22 -44.20
C ASP A 502 -18.84 -18.48 -45.32
N ALA A 503 -19.54 -17.68 -46.12
CA ALA A 503 -18.94 -16.98 -47.25
C ALA A 503 -19.80 -15.80 -47.72
N ALA A 504 -19.17 -14.84 -48.38
CA ALA A 504 -19.88 -13.85 -49.18
C ALA A 504 -19.24 -13.69 -50.56
N THR A 505 -20.06 -13.30 -51.53
CA THR A 505 -19.64 -13.04 -52.91
C THR A 505 -19.66 -11.53 -53.13
N VAL A 506 -18.51 -10.94 -53.46
CA VAL A 506 -18.34 -9.48 -53.57
C VAL A 506 -17.88 -9.10 -54.97
N ARG A 507 -18.57 -8.16 -55.62
CA ARG A 507 -18.11 -7.51 -56.85
C ARG A 507 -17.17 -6.36 -56.51
N VAL A 508 -16.02 -6.33 -57.16
CA VAL A 508 -14.89 -5.44 -56.88
C VAL A 508 -14.63 -4.57 -58.11
N ASP A 509 -14.57 -3.26 -57.88
CA ASP A 509 -14.31 -2.23 -58.88
C ASP A 509 -15.18 -2.37 -60.15
N GLY A 510 -16.43 -2.80 -59.96
CA GLY A 510 -17.44 -3.01 -61.02
C GLY A 510 -17.12 -4.12 -62.03
N ARG A 511 -16.12 -4.98 -61.77
CA ARG A 511 -15.59 -5.91 -62.79
C ARG A 511 -15.41 -7.34 -62.32
N ARG A 512 -14.86 -7.52 -61.12
CA ARG A 512 -14.40 -8.84 -60.65
C ARG A 512 -15.26 -9.31 -59.50
N THR A 513 -15.78 -10.52 -59.59
CA THR A 513 -16.41 -11.19 -58.45
C THR A 513 -15.34 -11.94 -57.64
N VAL A 514 -15.31 -11.73 -56.33
CA VAL A 514 -14.34 -12.32 -55.40
C VAL A 514 -15.12 -12.97 -54.25
N PRO A 515 -14.95 -14.28 -54.01
CA PRO A 515 -15.46 -14.89 -52.80
C PRO A 515 -14.63 -14.42 -51.60
N VAL A 516 -15.29 -14.07 -50.50
CA VAL A 516 -14.66 -13.79 -49.21
C VAL A 516 -15.12 -14.84 -48.20
N THR A 517 -14.17 -15.44 -47.50
CA THR A 517 -14.41 -16.45 -46.46
C THR A 517 -13.89 -15.95 -45.09
N PRO A 518 -14.36 -16.53 -43.98
CA PRO A 518 -13.79 -16.28 -42.66
C PRO A 518 -12.27 -16.59 -42.66
N GLY A 519 -11.47 -15.68 -42.10
CA GLY A 519 -10.05 -15.96 -41.80
C GLY A 519 -8.99 -15.51 -42.80
N ALA A 520 -9.34 -14.95 -43.97
CA ALA A 520 -8.34 -14.65 -45.01
C ALA A 520 -7.36 -13.49 -44.72
N ALA A 521 -7.58 -12.66 -43.68
CA ALA A 521 -6.78 -11.45 -43.47
C ALA A 521 -6.52 -11.05 -42.01
N GLY A 522 -6.49 -12.02 -41.08
CA GLY A 522 -5.90 -11.85 -39.74
C GLY A 522 -6.58 -10.86 -38.79
N VAL A 523 -7.46 -9.97 -39.25
CA VAL A 523 -8.08 -8.97 -38.39
C VAL A 523 -9.43 -8.56 -38.99
N LEU A 524 -10.51 -9.07 -38.39
CA LEU A 524 -11.93 -8.74 -38.61
C LEU A 524 -12.60 -9.54 -39.75
N CYS A 525 -13.67 -10.26 -39.41
CA CYS A 525 -14.38 -11.21 -40.28
C CYS A 525 -14.93 -10.53 -41.56
N PRO A 526 -14.43 -10.85 -42.77
CA PRO A 526 -14.94 -10.27 -44.02
C PRO A 526 -16.39 -10.64 -44.33
N VAL A 527 -16.86 -11.80 -43.85
CA VAL A 527 -18.28 -12.22 -44.00
C VAL A 527 -19.18 -11.32 -43.16
N ALA A 528 -18.85 -11.07 -41.89
CA ALA A 528 -19.58 -10.10 -41.06
C ALA A 528 -19.56 -8.68 -41.64
N ALA A 529 -18.47 -8.29 -42.32
CA ALA A 529 -18.41 -7.03 -43.05
C ALA A 529 -19.36 -7.04 -44.26
N ALA A 530 -19.48 -8.17 -44.97
CA ALA A 530 -20.42 -8.33 -46.06
C ALA A 530 -21.87 -8.30 -45.58
N GLU A 531 -22.19 -8.91 -44.44
CA GLU A 531 -23.52 -8.85 -43.81
C GLU A 531 -23.94 -7.40 -43.54
N VAL A 532 -23.04 -6.60 -42.97
CA VAL A 532 -23.30 -5.17 -42.68
C VAL A 532 -23.46 -4.34 -43.96
N ALA A 533 -22.79 -4.73 -45.04
CA ALA A 533 -22.85 -4.07 -46.33
C ALA A 533 -23.94 -4.61 -47.27
N ALA A 534 -24.63 -5.69 -46.90
CA ALA A 534 -25.62 -6.36 -47.75
C ALA A 534 -26.77 -5.41 -48.09
N GLY A 535 -27.16 -5.38 -49.36
CA GLY A 535 -28.25 -4.52 -49.86
C GLY A 535 -27.92 -3.03 -49.97
N ALA A 536 -26.71 -2.59 -49.62
CA ALA A 536 -26.31 -1.18 -49.71
C ALA A 536 -25.92 -0.72 -51.13
N GLY A 537 -25.93 -1.64 -52.11
CA GLY A 537 -25.51 -1.39 -53.48
C GLY A 537 -23.99 -1.25 -53.63
N GLU A 538 -23.54 -0.50 -54.63
CA GLU A 538 -22.12 -0.23 -54.86
C GLU A 538 -21.58 0.80 -53.85
N LEU A 539 -20.63 0.38 -53.02
CA LEU A 539 -20.00 1.20 -51.98
C LEU A 539 -18.63 1.70 -52.42
N LEU A 540 -18.40 3.01 -52.32
CA LEU A 540 -17.12 3.62 -52.67
C LEU A 540 -16.03 3.33 -51.63
N VAL A 541 -14.87 2.87 -52.09
CA VAL A 541 -13.71 2.56 -51.25
C VAL A 541 -12.92 3.84 -50.94
N PRO A 542 -12.70 4.20 -49.66
CA PRO A 542 -11.85 5.33 -49.31
C PRO A 542 -10.39 5.12 -49.78
N ARG A 543 -9.68 6.20 -50.12
CA ARG A 543 -8.24 6.07 -50.43
C ARG A 543 -7.44 5.63 -49.20
N GLY A 544 -6.41 4.82 -49.42
CA GLY A 544 -5.44 4.44 -48.38
C GLY A 544 -5.96 3.45 -47.33
N VAL A 545 -6.89 2.55 -47.70
CA VAL A 545 -7.29 1.45 -46.81
C VAL A 545 -6.09 0.54 -46.53
N ASN A 546 -5.76 0.40 -45.25
CA ASN A 546 -4.77 -0.51 -44.72
C ASN A 546 -5.30 -1.13 -43.42
N GLU A 547 -4.59 -2.12 -42.88
CA GLU A 547 -4.98 -2.84 -41.65
C GLU A 547 -5.26 -1.89 -40.48
N HIS A 548 -4.42 -0.88 -40.26
CA HIS A 548 -4.61 0.13 -39.21
C HIS A 548 -5.92 0.92 -39.41
N ALA A 549 -6.27 1.28 -40.64
CA ALA A 549 -7.52 1.99 -40.93
C ALA A 549 -8.77 1.11 -40.71
N VAL A 550 -8.67 -0.21 -40.92
CA VAL A 550 -9.73 -1.16 -40.60
C VAL A 550 -9.87 -1.30 -39.08
N LEU A 551 -8.76 -1.54 -38.38
CA LEU A 551 -8.69 -1.64 -36.92
C LEU A 551 -9.22 -0.40 -36.20
N ALA A 552 -8.85 0.79 -36.68
CA ALA A 552 -9.34 2.05 -36.13
C ALA A 552 -10.87 2.21 -36.29
N ALA A 553 -11.43 1.73 -37.40
CA ALA A 553 -12.88 1.76 -37.64
C ALA A 553 -13.64 0.70 -36.82
N ALA A 554 -13.00 -0.44 -36.53
CA ALA A 554 -13.55 -1.51 -35.69
C ALA A 554 -13.48 -1.20 -34.19
N ALA A 555 -12.52 -0.38 -33.77
CA ALA A 555 -12.15 -0.20 -32.38
C ALA A 555 -13.33 0.04 -31.40
N PRO A 556 -14.35 0.86 -31.71
CA PRO A 556 -15.50 1.05 -30.81
C PRO A 556 -16.29 -0.25 -30.57
N HIS A 557 -16.62 -0.99 -31.63
CA HIS A 557 -17.35 -2.25 -31.55
C HIS A 557 -16.51 -3.31 -30.84
N THR A 558 -15.23 -3.46 -31.22
CA THR A 558 -14.32 -4.42 -30.57
C THR A 558 -14.15 -4.13 -29.07
N ALA A 559 -14.00 -2.86 -28.68
CA ALA A 559 -13.88 -2.50 -27.27
C ALA A 559 -15.17 -2.83 -26.49
N ALA A 560 -16.34 -2.63 -27.09
CA ALA A 560 -17.62 -2.93 -26.47
C ALA A 560 -17.87 -4.44 -26.32
N LEU A 561 -17.58 -5.26 -27.33
CA LEU A 561 -17.65 -6.73 -27.23
C LEU A 561 -16.70 -7.26 -26.14
N ARG A 562 -15.45 -6.79 -26.11
CA ARG A 562 -14.49 -7.12 -25.04
C ARG A 562 -15.04 -6.77 -23.66
N ASP A 563 -15.63 -5.58 -23.55
CA ASP A 563 -16.15 -5.07 -22.30
C ASP A 563 -17.38 -5.89 -21.84
N ALA A 564 -18.28 -6.27 -22.76
CA ALA A 564 -19.40 -7.16 -22.49
C ALA A 564 -18.93 -8.55 -22.03
N LEU A 565 -17.97 -9.17 -22.73
CA LEU A 565 -17.37 -10.43 -22.29
C LEU A 565 -16.81 -10.35 -20.86
N ALA A 566 -16.10 -9.26 -20.53
CA ALA A 566 -15.55 -9.06 -19.20
C ALA A 566 -16.64 -8.96 -18.12
N VAL A 567 -17.77 -8.31 -18.41
CA VAL A 567 -18.92 -8.21 -17.50
C VAL A 567 -19.52 -9.60 -17.27
N MET A 568 -19.77 -10.37 -18.32
CA MET A 568 -20.50 -11.65 -18.25
C MET A 568 -19.69 -12.70 -17.53
N LEU A 569 -18.38 -12.78 -17.82
CA LEU A 569 -17.47 -13.64 -17.09
C LEU A 569 -17.41 -13.28 -15.60
N LEU A 570 -17.41 -11.99 -15.22
CA LEU A 570 -17.41 -11.59 -13.81
C LEU A 570 -18.75 -11.82 -13.12
N ALA A 571 -19.86 -11.51 -13.79
CA ALA A 571 -21.21 -11.70 -13.28
C ALA A 571 -21.50 -13.18 -13.03
N GLY A 572 -21.10 -14.07 -13.95
CA GLY A 572 -21.28 -15.51 -13.82
C GLY A 572 -20.36 -16.15 -12.78
N SER A 573 -19.08 -15.76 -12.74
CA SER A 573 -18.07 -16.49 -11.94
C SER A 573 -17.72 -15.86 -10.58
N GLY A 574 -18.03 -14.59 -10.33
CA GLY A 574 -17.52 -13.86 -9.17
C GLY A 574 -15.99 -13.74 -9.13
N ALA A 575 -15.29 -13.94 -10.26
CA ALA A 575 -13.83 -13.88 -10.31
C ALA A 575 -13.28 -12.50 -9.93
N ARG A 576 -11.98 -12.43 -9.65
CA ARG A 576 -11.34 -11.13 -9.42
C ARG A 576 -11.15 -10.43 -10.77
N PRO A 577 -11.33 -9.09 -10.84
CA PRO A 577 -10.93 -8.32 -12.03
C PRO A 577 -9.47 -8.58 -12.44
N SER A 578 -8.57 -8.80 -11.48
CA SER A 578 -7.17 -9.12 -11.76
C SER A 578 -6.94 -10.51 -12.33
N ASP A 579 -7.89 -11.43 -12.17
CA ASP A 579 -7.78 -12.78 -12.71
C ASP A 579 -8.11 -12.77 -14.20
N LEU A 580 -9.24 -12.17 -14.60
CA LEU A 580 -9.58 -11.98 -16.01
C LEU A 580 -8.58 -11.08 -16.76
N ALA A 581 -8.09 -10.02 -16.11
CA ALA A 581 -7.05 -9.15 -16.67
C ALA A 581 -5.75 -9.90 -17.06
N ARG A 582 -5.46 -11.03 -16.39
CA ARG A 582 -4.26 -11.85 -16.64
C ARG A 582 -4.57 -13.11 -17.46
N ALA A 583 -5.85 -13.40 -17.69
CA ALA A 583 -6.26 -14.56 -18.47
C ALA A 583 -5.79 -14.42 -19.91
N ARG A 584 -5.49 -15.55 -20.53
CA ARG A 584 -5.20 -15.65 -21.97
C ARG A 584 -6.41 -16.21 -22.67
N ALA A 585 -6.59 -15.84 -23.93
CA ALA A 585 -7.72 -16.34 -24.69
C ALA A 585 -7.66 -17.84 -24.92
N ALA A 586 -6.46 -18.38 -25.19
CA ALA A 586 -6.24 -19.83 -25.28
C ALA A 586 -6.45 -20.61 -23.98
N ALA A 587 -6.77 -19.91 -22.88
CA ALA A 587 -7.13 -20.54 -21.61
C ALA A 587 -8.64 -20.61 -21.38
N VAL A 588 -9.44 -20.14 -22.35
CA VAL A 588 -10.90 -20.23 -22.31
C VAL A 588 -11.31 -21.55 -22.95
N ASN A 589 -12.05 -22.35 -22.19
CA ASN A 589 -12.65 -23.60 -22.63
C ASN A 589 -14.16 -23.48 -22.49
N VAL A 590 -14.87 -23.49 -23.61
CA VAL A 590 -16.33 -23.61 -23.63
C VAL A 590 -16.67 -25.07 -23.35
N GLN A 591 -17.61 -25.29 -22.43
CA GLN A 591 -18.07 -26.62 -22.05
C GLN A 591 -19.60 -26.61 -21.94
N PRO A 592 -20.26 -27.78 -22.01
CA PRO A 592 -21.69 -27.85 -21.70
C PRO A 592 -21.98 -27.19 -20.35
N GLY A 593 -22.87 -26.20 -20.35
CA GLY A 593 -23.27 -25.47 -19.14
C GLY A 593 -22.34 -24.33 -18.71
N GLY A 594 -21.38 -23.87 -19.53
CA GLY A 594 -20.70 -22.59 -19.28
C GLY A 594 -19.29 -22.44 -19.87
N VAL A 595 -18.56 -21.47 -19.32
CA VAL A 595 -17.19 -21.11 -19.74
C VAL A 595 -16.20 -21.30 -18.59
N ALA A 596 -15.17 -22.11 -18.84
CA ALA A 596 -14.04 -22.29 -17.94
C ALA A 596 -12.83 -21.46 -18.39
N VAL A 597 -12.30 -20.60 -17.50
CA VAL A 597 -11.08 -19.83 -17.75
C VAL A 597 -9.95 -20.36 -16.85
N VAL A 598 -8.93 -20.98 -17.46
CA VAL A 598 -7.79 -21.59 -16.74
C VAL A 598 -6.70 -20.55 -16.48
N LEU A 599 -6.41 -20.29 -15.21
CA LEU A 599 -5.41 -19.31 -14.80
C LEU A 599 -4.09 -19.99 -14.44
N ALA A 600 -3.01 -19.60 -15.14
CA ALA A 600 -1.67 -20.14 -14.89
C ALA A 600 -1.10 -19.77 -13.50
N ALA A 601 -1.56 -18.67 -12.87
CA ALA A 601 -1.11 -18.28 -11.53
C ALA A 601 -2.10 -17.38 -10.78
N SER A 602 -2.46 -17.77 -9.55
CA SER A 602 -3.24 -16.95 -8.63
C SER A 602 -2.37 -15.91 -7.89
N LYS A 603 -2.96 -14.76 -7.52
CA LYS A 603 -2.30 -13.70 -6.76
C LYS A 603 -2.18 -14.13 -5.30
N GLY A 604 -0.95 -14.30 -4.79
CA GLY A 604 -0.74 -14.61 -3.36
C GLY A 604 0.46 -15.50 -3.03
N ARG A 605 1.48 -15.57 -3.89
CA ARG A 605 2.60 -16.51 -3.75
C ARG A 605 3.29 -16.39 -2.38
N LYS A 606 3.28 -17.47 -1.61
CA LYS A 606 4.37 -17.74 -0.67
C LYS A 606 5.54 -18.31 -1.49
N PRO A 607 6.78 -17.82 -1.31
CA PRO A 607 7.95 -18.43 -1.95
C PRO A 607 7.98 -19.95 -1.64
N GLY A 608 8.21 -20.79 -2.67
CA GLY A 608 8.37 -22.24 -2.51
C GLY A 608 7.20 -23.15 -2.88
N ILE A 609 6.01 -22.62 -3.24
CA ILE A 609 4.85 -23.44 -3.64
C ILE A 609 4.71 -23.46 -5.18
N VAL A 610 4.66 -24.66 -5.76
CA VAL A 610 4.36 -24.88 -7.19
C VAL A 610 2.93 -24.38 -7.46
N PRO A 611 2.72 -23.45 -8.42
CA PRO A 611 1.38 -22.93 -8.69
C PRO A 611 0.49 -24.06 -9.21
N ARG A 612 -0.63 -24.33 -8.53
CA ARG A 612 -1.71 -25.09 -9.14
C ARG A 612 -2.49 -24.18 -10.09
N PRO A 613 -2.78 -24.60 -11.33
CA PRO A 613 -3.71 -23.91 -12.19
C PRO A 613 -5.04 -23.74 -11.45
N ARG A 614 -5.69 -22.59 -11.61
CA ARG A 614 -7.02 -22.33 -11.04
C ARG A 614 -8.02 -22.15 -12.17
N VAL A 615 -9.15 -22.82 -12.08
CA VAL A 615 -10.26 -22.64 -13.01
C VAL A 615 -11.21 -21.58 -12.46
N VAL A 616 -11.56 -20.62 -13.30
CA VAL A 616 -12.68 -19.70 -13.07
C VAL A 616 -13.84 -20.21 -13.91
N TRP A 617 -14.90 -20.68 -13.24
CA TRP A 617 -16.11 -21.19 -13.90
C TRP A 617 -17.19 -20.11 -13.94
N ALA A 618 -17.62 -19.74 -15.14
CA ALA A 618 -18.80 -18.92 -15.36
C ALA A 618 -19.91 -19.84 -15.92
N PRO A 619 -20.90 -20.25 -15.10
CA PRO A 619 -21.97 -21.11 -15.57
C PRO A 619 -22.78 -20.40 -16.64
N ASP A 620 -23.29 -21.18 -17.58
CA ASP A 620 -24.33 -20.79 -18.51
C ASP A 620 -25.55 -20.30 -17.73
N ARG A 621 -26.17 -19.25 -18.22
CA ARG A 621 -27.33 -18.61 -17.64
C ARG A 621 -28.20 -18.08 -18.76
N ASP A 622 -29.50 -18.32 -18.64
CA ASP A 622 -30.47 -17.78 -19.58
C ASP A 622 -30.41 -16.24 -19.64
N GLY A 623 -30.67 -15.71 -20.83
CA GLY A 623 -30.84 -14.28 -21.08
C GLY A 623 -29.52 -13.52 -21.26
N ALA A 624 -29.44 -12.33 -20.67
CA ALA A 624 -28.37 -11.38 -20.99
C ALA A 624 -27.00 -11.76 -20.41
N CYS A 625 -26.96 -12.65 -19.41
CA CYS A 625 -25.72 -13.05 -18.73
C CYS A 625 -25.09 -14.34 -19.27
N ASP A 626 -25.42 -14.77 -20.48
CA ASP A 626 -24.82 -15.95 -21.10
C ASP A 626 -23.32 -15.72 -21.42
N PRO A 627 -22.38 -16.38 -20.71
CA PRO A 627 -20.95 -16.23 -20.96
C PRO A 627 -20.50 -16.97 -22.22
N VAL A 628 -21.23 -17.98 -22.69
CA VAL A 628 -20.93 -18.76 -23.90
C VAL A 628 -21.19 -17.89 -25.12
N ALA A 629 -22.40 -17.33 -25.24
CA ALA A 629 -22.74 -16.41 -26.34
C ALA A 629 -21.80 -15.19 -26.38
N ALA A 630 -21.45 -14.63 -25.22
CA ALA A 630 -20.50 -13.51 -25.14
C ALA A 630 -19.09 -13.90 -25.63
N TRP A 631 -18.64 -15.12 -25.32
CA TRP A 631 -17.35 -15.63 -25.80
C TRP A 631 -17.39 -15.95 -27.30
N GLU A 632 -18.45 -16.56 -27.80
CA GLU A 632 -18.63 -16.84 -29.23
C GLU A 632 -18.64 -15.55 -30.04
N ALA A 633 -19.44 -14.55 -29.63
CA ALA A 633 -19.43 -13.23 -30.27
C ALA A 633 -18.03 -12.59 -30.27
N TRP A 634 -17.31 -12.68 -29.15
CA TRP A 634 -15.96 -12.14 -29.04
C TRP A 634 -14.95 -12.90 -29.93
N SER A 635 -14.97 -14.23 -29.91
CA SER A 635 -14.01 -15.11 -30.59
C SER A 635 -14.24 -15.20 -32.10
N THR A 636 -15.48 -15.03 -32.56
CA THR A 636 -15.83 -14.87 -33.97
C THR A 636 -15.39 -13.51 -34.49
N TRP A 637 -15.57 -12.45 -33.71
CA TRP A 637 -15.20 -11.09 -34.10
C TRP A 637 -13.68 -10.86 -34.10
N TRP A 638 -13.04 -11.31 -33.03
CA TRP A 638 -11.61 -11.21 -32.79
C TRP A 638 -11.11 -12.64 -32.62
N ALA A 639 -10.13 -13.08 -33.41
CA ALA A 639 -9.51 -14.40 -33.23
C ALA A 639 -8.29 -14.27 -32.31
N PRO A 640 -8.46 -14.19 -30.97
CA PRO A 640 -7.33 -14.04 -30.10
C PRO A 640 -6.53 -15.33 -30.15
N GLY A 641 -5.32 -15.27 -30.71
CA GLY A 641 -4.37 -16.37 -30.53
C GLY A 641 -4.01 -16.56 -29.04
N ASN A 642 -2.76 -16.88 -28.76
CA ASN A 642 -2.29 -17.02 -27.37
C ASN A 642 -2.15 -15.70 -26.57
N GLY A 643 -2.77 -14.62 -27.05
CA GLY A 643 -2.74 -13.28 -26.47
C GLY A 643 -3.61 -13.12 -25.21
N PRO A 644 -3.66 -11.91 -24.64
CA PRO A 644 -4.54 -11.59 -23.51
C PRO A 644 -6.00 -11.85 -23.89
N LEU A 645 -6.79 -12.36 -22.93
CA LEU A 645 -8.24 -12.54 -23.10
C LEU A 645 -8.94 -11.20 -23.37
N LEU A 646 -8.53 -10.16 -22.64
CA LEU A 646 -9.10 -8.81 -22.73
C LEU A 646 -8.00 -7.83 -23.19
N PRO A 647 -7.72 -7.68 -24.50
CA PRO A 647 -6.70 -6.76 -24.98
C PRO A 647 -7.07 -5.30 -24.70
N ARG A 648 -6.11 -4.51 -24.22
CA ARG A 648 -6.26 -3.07 -23.94
C ARG A 648 -6.23 -2.26 -25.22
N ASP A 649 -5.24 -2.53 -26.05
CA ASP A 649 -4.99 -1.83 -27.29
C ASP A 649 -5.22 -2.82 -28.43
N ILE A 650 -6.24 -2.52 -29.22
CA ILE A 650 -6.67 -3.33 -30.37
C ILE A 650 -6.03 -2.77 -31.65
N GLN A 651 -5.38 -1.59 -31.58
CA GLN A 651 -4.80 -0.89 -32.73
C GLN A 651 -3.31 -1.19 -32.94
N SER A 652 -2.61 -1.80 -31.98
CA SER A 652 -1.16 -2.03 -32.07
C SER A 652 -0.81 -3.45 -32.53
N CYS A 653 -0.08 -3.52 -33.64
CA CYS A 653 0.57 -4.74 -34.15
C CYS A 653 1.76 -5.19 -33.26
N GLY A 654 2.18 -4.36 -32.31
CA GLY A 654 3.35 -4.56 -31.43
C GLY A 654 2.99 -5.17 -30.08
N GLY A 655 2.55 -6.44 -30.06
CA GLY A 655 2.34 -7.21 -28.83
C GLY A 655 1.15 -6.74 -27.99
N LEU A 656 0.03 -7.47 -28.07
CA LEU A 656 -1.20 -7.14 -27.34
C LEU A 656 -0.96 -7.14 -25.82
N ARG A 657 -1.20 -5.99 -25.18
CA ARG A 657 -1.24 -5.87 -23.71
C ARG A 657 -2.66 -6.08 -23.23
N GLY A 658 -2.84 -6.86 -22.16
CA GLY A 658 -4.15 -7.03 -21.53
C GLY A 658 -4.63 -5.78 -20.79
N LEU A 659 -5.93 -5.67 -20.56
CA LEU A 659 -6.50 -4.74 -19.60
C LEU A 659 -5.89 -4.97 -18.21
N ASP A 660 -5.69 -3.91 -17.45
CA ASP A 660 -5.36 -4.03 -16.04
C ASP A 660 -6.64 -4.24 -15.19
N ALA A 661 -6.47 -4.69 -13.95
CA ALA A 661 -7.59 -4.97 -13.04
C ALA A 661 -8.49 -3.74 -12.81
N ALA A 662 -7.93 -2.53 -12.84
CA ALA A 662 -8.69 -1.30 -12.66
C ALA A 662 -9.54 -1.00 -13.90
N ALA A 663 -9.03 -1.27 -15.11
CA ALA A 663 -9.78 -1.15 -16.35
C ALA A 663 -10.96 -2.13 -16.40
N VAL A 664 -10.74 -3.41 -16.05
CA VAL A 664 -11.83 -4.39 -15.94
C VAL A 664 -12.88 -3.93 -14.91
N SER A 665 -12.45 -3.41 -13.75
CA SER A 665 -13.38 -2.89 -12.74
C SER A 665 -14.19 -1.67 -13.23
N ARG A 666 -13.58 -0.78 -14.02
CA ARG A 666 -14.27 0.36 -14.65
C ARG A 666 -15.28 -0.09 -15.70
N THR A 667 -15.02 -1.18 -16.42
CA THR A 667 -15.96 -1.76 -17.38
C THR A 667 -17.24 -2.23 -16.67
N VAL A 668 -17.12 -3.02 -15.59
CA VAL A 668 -18.29 -3.40 -14.78
C VAL A 668 -18.99 -2.18 -14.21
N ARG A 669 -18.23 -1.20 -13.73
CA ARG A 669 -18.82 0.01 -13.15
C ARG A 669 -19.63 0.80 -14.17
N ARG A 670 -19.13 0.98 -15.39
CA ARG A 670 -19.88 1.65 -16.47
C ARG A 670 -21.18 0.93 -16.82
N ALA A 671 -21.15 -0.41 -16.90
CA ALA A 671 -22.35 -1.19 -17.17
C ALA A 671 -23.36 -1.10 -16.00
N ALA A 672 -22.88 -1.12 -14.75
CA ALA A 672 -23.71 -0.93 -13.56
C ALA A 672 -24.34 0.47 -13.51
N ASP A 673 -23.56 1.52 -13.79
CA ASP A 673 -24.06 2.90 -13.86
C ASP A 673 -25.11 3.04 -14.97
N ALA A 674 -24.90 2.40 -16.13
CA ALA A 674 -25.88 2.36 -17.23
C ALA A 674 -27.17 1.59 -16.88
N ALA A 675 -27.09 0.63 -15.98
CA ALA A 675 -28.22 -0.10 -15.42
C ALA A 675 -28.90 0.63 -14.24
N GLY A 676 -28.44 1.82 -13.85
CA GLY A 676 -28.95 2.56 -12.69
C GLY A 676 -28.47 2.04 -11.32
N LEU A 677 -27.47 1.16 -11.29
CA LEU A 677 -26.97 0.49 -10.08
C LEU A 677 -25.68 1.16 -9.58
N LEU A 678 -25.81 2.39 -9.08
CA LEU A 678 -24.68 3.26 -8.70
C LEU A 678 -23.86 2.77 -7.49
N ASP A 679 -24.30 1.76 -6.78
CA ASP A 679 -23.57 1.16 -5.65
C ASP A 679 -22.91 -0.17 -6.03
N LEU A 680 -23.16 -0.67 -7.23
CA LEU A 680 -22.61 -1.94 -7.71
C LEU A 680 -21.25 -1.76 -8.38
N ASN A 681 -20.35 -2.72 -8.14
CA ASN A 681 -19.10 -2.89 -8.85
C ASN A 681 -18.71 -4.37 -8.91
N ALA A 682 -17.53 -4.69 -9.46
CA ALA A 682 -17.09 -6.08 -9.62
C ALA A 682 -17.02 -6.90 -8.32
N TYR A 683 -16.87 -6.25 -7.16
CA TYR A 683 -16.95 -6.94 -5.87
C TYR A 683 -18.39 -7.38 -5.53
N GLY A 684 -19.42 -6.70 -6.03
CA GLY A 684 -20.81 -7.06 -5.82
C GLY A 684 -21.17 -8.40 -6.45
N PHE A 685 -20.70 -8.67 -7.66
CA PHE A 685 -20.82 -9.98 -8.30
C PHE A 685 -20.12 -11.08 -7.51
N ARG A 686 -19.00 -10.74 -6.89
CA ARG A 686 -18.22 -11.66 -6.08
C ARG A 686 -18.90 -12.00 -4.75
N TYR A 687 -19.50 -11.01 -4.08
CA TYR A 687 -20.40 -11.27 -2.95
C TYR A 687 -21.57 -12.14 -3.42
N GLY A 688 -22.23 -11.76 -4.52
CA GLY A 688 -23.36 -12.47 -5.09
C GLY A 688 -23.08 -13.95 -5.29
N ARG A 689 -21.93 -14.25 -5.91
CA ARG A 689 -21.52 -15.63 -6.16
C ARG A 689 -21.14 -16.40 -4.89
N ALA A 690 -20.48 -15.75 -3.93
CA ALA A 690 -20.16 -16.37 -2.64
C ALA A 690 -21.42 -16.80 -1.91
N THR A 691 -22.42 -15.91 -1.87
CA THR A 691 -23.73 -16.18 -1.25
C THR A 691 -24.48 -17.28 -1.98
N GLU A 692 -24.55 -17.26 -3.32
CA GLU A 692 -25.16 -18.35 -4.10
C GLU A 692 -24.55 -19.72 -3.80
N MET A 693 -23.22 -19.81 -3.78
CA MET A 693 -22.53 -21.06 -3.47
C MET A 693 -22.79 -21.48 -2.02
N HIS A 694 -22.82 -20.53 -1.08
CA HIS A 694 -23.13 -20.88 0.30
C HIS A 694 -24.56 -21.42 0.46
N VAL A 695 -25.54 -20.76 -0.16
CA VAL A 695 -26.95 -21.19 -0.16
C VAL A 695 -27.11 -22.55 -0.83
N ALA A 696 -26.33 -22.85 -1.86
CA ALA A 696 -26.29 -24.15 -2.51
C ALA A 696 -25.53 -25.24 -1.71
N GLY A 697 -25.12 -24.96 -0.47
CA GLY A 697 -24.52 -25.94 0.44
C GLY A 697 -23.02 -26.18 0.25
N TYR A 698 -22.32 -25.36 -0.54
CA TYR A 698 -20.87 -25.47 -0.69
C TYR A 698 -20.15 -25.02 0.59
N ASP A 699 -19.10 -25.75 0.98
CA ASP A 699 -18.25 -25.39 2.11
C ASP A 699 -17.38 -24.14 1.82
N LEU A 700 -16.82 -23.55 2.88
CA LEU A 700 -16.04 -22.32 2.79
C LEU A 700 -14.70 -22.51 2.07
N GLU A 701 -14.09 -23.70 2.13
CA GLU A 701 -12.89 -24.03 1.37
C GLU A 701 -13.17 -23.98 -0.14
N THR A 702 -14.26 -24.62 -0.57
CA THR A 702 -14.72 -24.65 -1.96
C THR A 702 -15.08 -23.26 -2.46
N ILE A 703 -15.80 -22.46 -1.66
CA ILE A 703 -16.10 -21.05 -1.98
C ILE A 703 -14.79 -20.24 -2.07
N ALA A 704 -13.86 -20.44 -1.13
CA ALA A 704 -12.58 -19.75 -1.12
C ALA A 704 -11.75 -20.11 -2.36
N GLU A 705 -11.72 -21.38 -2.77
CA GLU A 705 -11.02 -21.84 -3.97
C GLU A 705 -11.65 -21.28 -5.25
N ALA A 706 -12.97 -21.41 -5.40
CA ALA A 706 -13.72 -20.92 -6.55
C ALA A 706 -13.52 -19.42 -6.76
N LEU A 707 -13.51 -18.63 -5.67
CA LEU A 707 -13.28 -17.19 -5.72
C LEU A 707 -11.79 -16.83 -5.71
N GLY A 708 -10.89 -17.70 -5.27
CA GLY A 708 -9.44 -17.48 -5.22
C GLY A 708 -8.94 -16.79 -3.96
N HIS A 709 -9.62 -16.93 -2.84
CA HIS A 709 -9.21 -16.46 -1.52
C HIS A 709 -8.14 -17.38 -0.91
N ALA A 710 -6.99 -16.80 -0.55
CA ALA A 710 -5.91 -17.55 0.12
C ALA A 710 -6.16 -17.78 1.62
N ARG A 711 -7.25 -17.22 2.16
CA ARG A 711 -7.61 -17.28 3.58
C ARG A 711 -9.11 -17.49 3.69
N LEU A 712 -9.51 -18.49 4.48
CA LEU A 712 -10.93 -18.76 4.76
C LEU A 712 -11.62 -17.59 5.41
N GLY A 713 -10.96 -16.86 6.31
CA GLY A 713 -11.54 -15.64 6.92
C GLY A 713 -11.93 -14.57 5.88
N THR A 714 -11.28 -14.53 4.72
CA THR A 714 -11.73 -13.65 3.63
C THR A 714 -12.98 -14.20 2.98
N ALA A 715 -13.04 -15.48 2.61
CA ALA A 715 -14.27 -16.08 2.05
C ALA A 715 -15.44 -15.97 3.01
N ARG A 716 -15.19 -16.18 4.31
CA ARG A 716 -16.15 -15.96 5.40
C ARG A 716 -16.70 -14.52 5.35
N GLY A 717 -15.86 -13.49 5.24
CA GLY A 717 -16.35 -12.11 5.08
C GLY A 717 -17.22 -11.88 3.83
N TYR A 718 -17.05 -12.64 2.76
CA TYR A 718 -17.93 -12.55 1.58
C TYR A 718 -19.29 -13.23 1.78
N VAL A 719 -19.38 -14.18 2.72
CA VAL A 719 -20.58 -14.97 3.02
C VAL A 719 -21.35 -14.40 4.21
N PHE A 720 -20.64 -13.92 5.24
CA PHE A 720 -21.19 -13.61 6.57
C PHE A 720 -21.15 -12.11 6.96
N ASP A 721 -20.56 -11.20 6.19
CA ASP A 721 -20.79 -9.74 6.37
C ASP A 721 -22.23 -9.34 5.92
N PHE A 722 -23.12 -10.32 5.77
CA PHE A 722 -24.50 -10.18 5.32
C PHE A 722 -25.42 -10.32 6.52
N ASP A 723 -26.18 -9.26 6.81
CA ASP A 723 -27.27 -9.28 7.76
C ASP A 723 -28.57 -9.57 6.98
N PRO A 724 -29.10 -10.81 7.01
CA PRO A 724 -30.26 -11.20 6.22
C PRO A 724 -31.54 -10.42 6.59
N ASP A 725 -31.61 -9.89 7.81
CA ASP A 725 -32.77 -9.16 8.32
C ASP A 725 -32.71 -7.67 7.98
N ALA A 726 -31.52 -7.06 7.93
CA ALA A 726 -31.36 -5.66 7.53
C ALA A 726 -31.66 -5.41 6.03
N ASP A 727 -31.41 -6.41 5.16
CA ASP A 727 -31.53 -6.27 3.70
C ASP A 727 -32.82 -6.88 3.11
N GLY A 728 -33.81 -7.22 3.94
CA GLY A 728 -35.10 -7.77 3.50
C GLY A 728 -34.97 -9.11 2.77
N TRP A 729 -33.93 -9.89 3.08
CA TRP A 729 -33.63 -11.16 2.40
C TRP A 729 -34.46 -12.31 2.97
N SER A 730 -34.74 -12.29 4.27
CA SER A 730 -35.58 -13.28 4.96
C SER A 730 -36.96 -13.42 4.29
N GLY A 731 -37.56 -12.30 3.87
CA GLY A 731 -38.82 -12.29 3.12
C GLY A 731 -38.70 -12.83 1.69
N ARG A 732 -37.58 -12.60 1.02
CA ARG A 732 -37.31 -13.10 -0.35
C ARG A 732 -37.00 -14.59 -0.37
N VAL A 733 -36.27 -15.10 0.63
CA VAL A 733 -36.01 -16.54 0.82
C VAL A 733 -37.30 -17.28 1.15
N ALA A 734 -38.15 -16.72 2.02
CA ALA A 734 -39.48 -17.29 2.27
C ALA A 734 -40.31 -17.38 0.97
N GLY A 735 -40.26 -16.35 0.12
CA GLY A 735 -40.90 -16.36 -1.20
C GLY A 735 -40.32 -17.40 -2.16
N TRP A 736 -39.00 -17.60 -2.17
CA TRP A 736 -38.35 -18.62 -3.01
C TRP A 736 -38.60 -20.04 -2.54
N ILE A 737 -38.60 -20.27 -1.22
CA ILE A 737 -38.98 -21.56 -0.63
C ILE A 737 -40.43 -21.85 -0.96
N GLY A 738 -41.34 -20.87 -0.82
CA GLY A 738 -42.73 -21.00 -1.25
C GLY A 738 -42.85 -21.40 -2.73
N ALA A 739 -42.20 -20.66 -3.63
CA ALA A 739 -42.25 -20.97 -5.06
C ALA A 739 -41.62 -22.34 -5.42
N ALA A 740 -40.58 -22.77 -4.70
CA ALA A 740 -39.96 -24.07 -4.89
C ALA A 740 -40.84 -25.22 -4.38
N LEU A 741 -41.53 -25.02 -3.26
CA LEU A 741 -42.51 -25.97 -2.73
C LEU A 741 -43.72 -26.07 -3.66
N ASP A 742 -44.25 -24.94 -4.13
CA ASP A 742 -45.35 -24.90 -5.11
C ASP A 742 -44.95 -25.62 -6.41
N ALA A 743 -43.72 -25.42 -6.89
CA ALA A 743 -43.20 -26.10 -8.07
C ALA A 743 -42.95 -27.61 -7.85
N ALA A 744 -42.57 -28.03 -6.65
CA ALA A 744 -42.40 -29.44 -6.30
C ALA A 744 -43.76 -30.15 -6.16
N GLN A 745 -44.75 -29.45 -5.61
CA GLN A 745 -46.13 -29.92 -5.45
C GLN A 745 -46.83 -30.03 -6.81
N ALA A 746 -46.64 -29.03 -7.69
CA ALA A 746 -47.12 -29.07 -9.08
C ALA A 746 -46.49 -30.20 -9.93
N ARG A 747 -45.31 -30.71 -9.54
CA ARG A 747 -44.64 -31.85 -10.19
C ARG A 747 -44.99 -33.22 -9.58
N GLY A 748 -45.88 -33.27 -8.59
CA GLY A 748 -46.28 -34.52 -7.92
C GLY A 748 -45.17 -35.18 -7.10
N VAL A 749 -44.12 -34.45 -6.72
CA VAL A 749 -42.94 -35.00 -6.02
C VAL A 749 -43.23 -35.27 -4.53
N LEU A 750 -44.33 -34.74 -3.98
CA LEU A 750 -44.67 -34.85 -2.57
C LEU A 750 -45.83 -35.83 -2.25
N GLU A 751 -46.30 -36.65 -3.20
CA GLU A 751 -47.37 -37.64 -2.97
C GLU A 751 -46.87 -39.10 -2.82
N GLN A 752 -45.69 -39.32 -2.23
CA GLN A 752 -45.24 -40.68 -1.86
C GLN A 752 -44.73 -40.77 -0.41
N GLU A 753 -45.51 -40.34 0.58
CA GLU A 753 -45.29 -40.70 2.00
C GLU A 753 -46.60 -40.94 2.79
N GLU A 754 -47.61 -41.57 2.19
CA GLU A 754 -48.78 -42.13 2.93
C GLU A 754 -49.03 -43.62 2.62
N SER A 755 -47.96 -44.42 2.62
CA SER A 755 -48.08 -45.88 2.80
C SER A 755 -46.84 -46.47 3.48
N ALA A 756 -46.69 -46.17 4.77
CA ALA A 756 -45.97 -46.97 5.75
C ALA A 756 -46.59 -46.79 7.13
#